data_AF-A0A2R6HD12-F1
#
_entry.id   AF-A0A2R6HD12-F1
#
_cell.length_a   1.000
_cell.length_b   1.000
_cell.length_c   1.000
_cell.angle_alpha   90.00
_cell.angle_beta   90.00
_cell.angle_gamma   90.00
#
_symmetry.space_group_name_H-M   'P 1'
#
loop_
_entity.id
_entity.type
_entity.pdbx_description
1 polymer ?
#
loop_
_entity_poly.entity_id
_entity_poly.type
_entity_poly.pdbx_seq_one_letter_code
_entity_poly.pdbx_strand_id
1 'polypeptide(L)'
;MVVFRYAERAPDERYLADTRGFLHGVAFRDATTFAYRTPADGGETRTTREQSLPRDFEPADGAVSLFSSTAPSIANDPPNQIGCGFLNRSHVGGDMQPPNGDPADDTANAGDGNRSERAAEARDGSDTTGIRRRNLLRSAGAGTAGAALGLGASSGAASAGSAGGAGPRPLVFGEQTYVDTDRAGGEPTVEMHPDGTLLYGGHAGSSHVYAPAAGDEDSSAYVENYEGQAYYWWSDDLGETWTFADRTLPPEGVPGSGFSDPEFAVDSAGQVYISEINFANVAVSKSTDAGRSYELQNLFGQDIEDRQWMAADEKDVLYMTGNVFGGGTVPNDPVGNFGHTLFKSTDGGETFSSGVEDPDGLGDIHVDKETGTLYETFFRDGELGMVAFRGARADDFEREEHTIVADVDLRAAWPAFDLDPGGNLYATWDEGGNGGRAAGVYYAASTDGGRTWSAPVRVDTNENTDIWPWIAVGSTGRAAIAWIEASKKLPNNDSETPGDHTWRVVAAGTLDGLSADPTFSTGVATPDPIHRGTICNGGTICQAEGVDRRLGDFFTIEIDNTGRVWIGYPDTRMDGAIALPGFVRQEGGPRFIAGAGRPEQAVDVTGDGRPATDPDGDGRFEDVNGDGDVDTVDVQALFAHRDDETVRNNAEAFDFNRDGAADVVDVQALFREVS
;
A
#
# COMPACT_ATOMS: atom_id res chain seq x y z
N MET A 1 -21.05 16.49 9.20
CA MET A 1 -21.79 16.60 10.50
C MET A 1 -23.13 15.86 10.44
N VAL A 2 -23.16 14.59 10.83
CA VAL A 2 -24.41 13.81 10.98
C VAL A 2 -24.91 13.92 12.43
N VAL A 3 -26.22 14.02 12.63
CA VAL A 3 -26.83 14.12 13.98
C VAL A 3 -27.54 12.82 14.34
N PHE A 4 -26.87 12.00 15.14
CA PHE A 4 -27.46 10.77 15.69
C PHE A 4 -28.71 11.08 16.52
N ARG A 5 -29.82 10.40 16.22
CA ARG A 5 -31.06 10.49 16.99
C ARG A 5 -31.17 9.31 17.94
N TYR A 6 -30.96 9.56 19.22
CA TYR A 6 -31.33 8.62 20.27
C TYR A 6 -32.84 8.31 20.22
N ALA A 7 -33.17 7.02 20.18
CA ALA A 7 -34.55 6.53 20.19
C ALA A 7 -34.90 5.99 21.58
N GLU A 8 -35.38 6.87 22.47
CA GLU A 8 -35.82 6.48 23.82
C GLU A 8 -36.95 5.44 23.75
N ARG A 9 -36.71 4.25 24.33
CA ARG A 9 -37.70 3.18 24.46
C ARG A 9 -38.05 3.01 25.94
N ALA A 10 -39.25 3.42 26.32
CA ALA A 10 -39.66 3.49 27.72
C ALA A 10 -39.78 2.10 28.40
N PRO A 11 -39.34 1.95 29.65
CA PRO A 11 -39.65 0.79 30.50
C PRO A 11 -41.03 0.91 31.16
N ASP A 12 -41.60 -0.23 31.55
CA ASP A 12 -42.98 -0.34 32.03
C ASP A 12 -43.20 0.09 33.52
N GLU A 13 -44.47 0.33 33.87
CA GLU A 13 -44.94 1.04 35.06
C GLU A 13 -44.33 0.68 36.45
N ARG A 14 -43.86 1.72 37.19
CA ARG A 14 -44.53 2.21 38.44
C ARG A 14 -43.82 3.37 39.17
N TYR A 15 -44.41 4.58 39.15
CA TYR A 15 -44.87 5.38 40.32
C TYR A 15 -45.26 6.81 39.88
N LEU A 16 -46.18 7.47 40.61
CA LEU A 16 -46.76 8.78 40.24
C LEU A 16 -46.33 9.92 41.17
N ALA A 17 -45.90 11.07 40.62
CA ALA A 17 -46.02 12.42 41.23
C ALA A 17 -45.82 13.57 40.20
N ASP A 18 -46.46 14.71 40.48
CA ASP A 18 -46.37 16.02 39.79
C ASP A 18 -44.94 16.65 39.78
N THR A 19 -44.55 17.64 38.95
CA THR A 19 -45.31 18.57 38.06
C THR A 19 -44.44 19.15 36.91
N ARG A 20 -45.04 19.32 35.72
CA ARG A 20 -44.85 20.36 34.66
C ARG A 20 -43.59 21.28 34.66
N GLY A 21 -42.88 21.39 33.52
CA GLY A 21 -42.02 22.55 33.23
C GLY A 21 -41.27 22.63 31.88
N PHE A 22 -41.87 23.29 30.87
CA PHE A 22 -41.25 23.87 29.65
C PHE A 22 -40.56 22.96 28.60
N LEU A 23 -40.53 23.47 27.35
CA LEU A 23 -40.02 22.81 26.13
C LEU A 23 -39.56 23.87 25.09
N HIS A 24 -38.59 23.51 24.23
CA HIS A 24 -38.07 24.23 23.03
C HIS A 24 -37.59 25.69 23.26
N GLY A 25 -36.35 26.10 22.99
CA GLY A 25 -35.39 25.69 21.95
C GLY A 25 -34.91 26.94 21.17
N VAL A 26 -33.71 26.94 20.60
CA VAL A 26 -33.23 27.77 19.47
C VAL A 26 -31.90 27.19 18.98
N ALA A 27 -31.56 27.37 17.70
CA ALA A 27 -30.40 26.77 17.04
C ALA A 27 -29.10 27.58 17.18
N PHE A 28 -27.96 26.92 16.97
CA PHE A 28 -26.65 27.55 16.85
C PHE A 28 -26.42 28.17 15.46
N ARG A 29 -25.53 29.17 15.44
CA ARG A 29 -24.84 29.71 14.26
C ARG A 29 -23.41 30.09 14.66
N ASP A 30 -22.48 29.84 13.73
CA ASP A 30 -21.26 30.61 13.45
C ASP A 30 -20.53 31.18 14.69
N ALA A 31 -19.62 30.40 15.27
CA ALA A 31 -18.76 30.84 16.37
C ALA A 31 -17.40 31.36 15.84
N THR A 32 -17.30 32.68 15.59
CA THR A 32 -16.00 33.37 15.52
C THR A 32 -15.68 34.05 16.83
N THR A 33 -14.50 33.73 17.37
CA THR A 33 -13.69 34.53 18.32
C THR A 33 -14.40 35.11 19.55
N PHE A 34 -14.18 34.52 20.73
CA PHE A 34 -14.38 35.21 22.00
C PHE A 34 -13.18 35.12 22.94
N ALA A 35 -12.71 36.29 23.40
CA ALA A 35 -11.58 36.42 24.30
C ALA A 35 -11.98 36.24 25.78
N TYR A 36 -10.99 35.88 26.60
CA TYR A 36 -11.13 35.67 28.05
C TYR A 36 -11.81 36.82 28.79
N ARG A 37 -12.63 36.46 29.80
CA ARG A 37 -12.98 37.32 30.93
C ARG A 37 -12.77 36.60 32.25
N THR A 38 -11.85 37.10 33.06
CA THR A 38 -11.67 36.69 34.45
C THR A 38 -12.81 37.22 35.34
N PRO A 39 -13.41 36.37 36.20
CA PRO A 39 -14.20 36.83 37.35
C PRO A 39 -13.28 37.30 38.48
N ALA A 40 -13.75 38.22 39.32
CA ALA A 40 -13.02 38.70 40.51
C ALA A 40 -13.85 38.53 41.80
N ASP A 41 -13.17 38.01 42.82
CA ASP A 41 -13.39 38.11 44.28
C ASP A 41 -14.75 37.85 44.97
N GLY A 42 -14.69 37.00 46.01
CA GLY A 42 -15.56 37.02 47.20
C GLY A 42 -16.63 35.92 47.30
N GLY A 43 -16.60 34.94 48.22
CA GLY A 43 -15.54 34.50 49.16
C GLY A 43 -15.97 34.47 50.64
N GLU A 44 -15.78 33.34 51.34
CA GLU A 44 -15.60 33.28 52.82
C GLU A 44 -15.21 31.88 53.37
N THR A 45 -13.97 31.73 53.86
CA THR A 45 -13.49 30.72 54.88
C THR A 45 -13.65 29.20 54.59
N ARG A 46 -12.84 28.27 55.15
CA ARG A 46 -12.12 28.29 56.44
C ARG A 46 -10.94 27.28 56.51
N THR A 47 -9.76 27.78 56.90
CA THR A 47 -8.61 27.08 57.55
C THR A 47 -8.05 25.76 57.02
N THR A 48 -6.77 25.77 56.58
CA THR A 48 -5.71 24.93 57.20
C THR A 48 -4.29 25.50 57.00
N ARG A 49 -3.52 25.51 58.10
CA ARG A 49 -2.03 25.50 58.32
C ARG A 49 -1.00 26.18 57.39
N GLU A 50 0.18 26.39 57.98
CA GLU A 50 1.32 27.17 57.50
C GLU A 50 2.47 26.31 56.93
N GLN A 51 3.50 27.01 56.38
CA GLN A 51 4.90 26.62 56.12
C GLN A 51 5.29 26.26 54.65
N SER A 52 6.44 26.69 54.10
CA SER A 52 7.25 27.92 54.33
C SER A 52 8.43 28.07 53.32
N LEU A 53 8.41 29.12 52.47
CA LEU A 53 9.58 29.75 51.78
C LEU A 53 10.41 28.87 50.81
N PRO A 54 11.33 29.43 49.99
CA PRO A 54 11.66 30.86 49.77
C PRO A 54 11.28 31.39 48.37
N ARG A 55 11.69 32.63 48.07
CA ARG A 55 11.66 33.27 46.74
C ARG A 55 13.07 33.24 46.14
N ASP A 56 13.20 33.50 44.83
CA ASP A 56 14.22 34.41 44.30
C ASP A 56 13.83 34.92 42.89
N PHE A 57 14.63 35.86 42.37
CA PHE A 57 14.57 36.56 41.07
C PHE A 57 13.53 37.70 40.89
N GLU A 58 14.09 38.90 40.64
CA GLU A 58 13.46 40.08 40.04
C GLU A 58 13.80 40.13 38.54
N PRO A 59 12.91 40.62 37.66
CA PRO A 59 13.27 41.14 36.35
C PRO A 59 13.55 42.66 36.40
N ALA A 60 14.43 43.17 35.54
CA ALA A 60 14.76 44.60 35.44
C ALA A 60 14.02 45.29 34.28
N ASP A 61 13.66 46.57 34.46
CA ASP A 61 12.96 47.40 33.47
C ASP A 61 13.81 47.73 32.22
N GLY A 62 13.14 47.80 31.06
CA GLY A 62 13.74 48.16 29.77
C GLY A 62 12.72 48.59 28.71
N ALA A 63 12.05 49.72 28.90
CA ALA A 63 10.92 50.14 28.07
C ALA A 63 11.30 50.87 26.75
N VAL A 64 10.52 50.62 25.68
CA VAL A 64 10.48 51.45 24.45
C VAL A 64 9.02 51.77 24.09
N SER A 65 8.80 52.96 23.50
CA SER A 65 7.52 53.66 23.42
C SER A 65 6.53 53.14 22.35
N LEU A 66 5.24 53.14 22.68
CA LEU A 66 4.13 53.19 21.74
C LEU A 66 3.86 54.64 21.28
N PHE A 67 3.61 54.89 19.99
CA PHE A 67 2.67 55.94 19.56
C PHE A 67 2.18 55.79 18.09
N SER A 68 0.86 55.90 17.94
CA SER A 68 0.02 56.04 16.73
C SER A 68 0.63 56.72 15.49
N SER A 69 0.31 56.25 14.27
CA SER A 69 -0.69 56.94 13.41
C SER A 69 -0.99 56.34 12.02
N THR A 70 -2.24 56.57 11.57
CA THR A 70 -2.75 56.64 10.17
C THR A 70 -2.61 55.45 9.21
N ALA A 71 -3.77 54.87 8.86
CA ALA A 71 -4.07 54.38 7.50
C ALA A 71 -4.98 55.39 6.77
N PRO A 72 -4.91 55.52 5.43
CA PRO A 72 -5.80 56.38 4.63
C PRO A 72 -7.13 55.68 4.30
N SER A 73 -8.15 56.45 3.89
CA SER A 73 -9.50 55.96 3.57
C SER A 73 -10.10 56.63 2.33
N ILE A 74 -11.33 56.21 1.95
CA ILE A 74 -12.19 56.66 0.83
C ILE A 74 -11.90 55.88 -0.48
N ALA A 75 -12.88 55.31 -1.20
CA ALA A 75 -14.32 55.63 -1.28
C ALA A 75 -15.28 54.43 -1.16
N ASN A 76 -16.58 54.72 -0.98
CA ASN A 76 -17.70 53.80 -1.22
C ASN A 76 -18.31 54.07 -2.60
N ASP A 77 -18.83 53.03 -3.27
CA ASP A 77 -19.93 53.14 -4.23
C ASP A 77 -20.80 51.85 -4.16
N PRO A 78 -22.13 51.91 -4.39
CA PRO A 78 -23.04 50.79 -4.11
C PRO A 78 -23.28 49.85 -5.31
N PRO A 79 -23.60 48.56 -5.08
CA PRO A 79 -23.93 47.61 -6.14
C PRO A 79 -25.32 47.87 -6.76
N ASN A 80 -25.39 47.89 -8.09
CA ASN A 80 -26.63 48.02 -8.85
C ASN A 80 -27.22 46.64 -9.18
N GLN A 81 -28.55 46.46 -9.01
CA GLN A 81 -29.23 45.20 -9.32
C GLN A 81 -29.72 45.15 -10.78
N ILE A 82 -29.28 44.15 -11.54
CA ILE A 82 -30.09 43.44 -12.56
C ILE A 82 -29.66 41.96 -12.52
N GLY A 83 -30.53 40.94 -12.50
CA GLY A 83 -31.99 41.00 -12.41
C GLY A 83 -32.72 39.97 -13.27
N CYS A 84 -32.49 38.67 -13.06
CA CYS A 84 -33.28 37.60 -13.68
C CYS A 84 -33.46 36.40 -12.73
N GLY A 85 -34.68 35.87 -12.71
CA GLY A 85 -35.05 34.58 -12.11
C GLY A 85 -36.57 34.39 -12.23
N PHE A 86 -37.08 33.18 -12.04
CA PHE A 86 -38.38 32.95 -11.38
C PHE A 86 -38.77 31.47 -11.20
N LEU A 87 -39.44 31.23 -10.07
CA LEU A 87 -40.54 30.26 -9.85
C LEU A 87 -40.27 28.75 -9.99
N ASN A 88 -40.04 28.15 -8.83
CA ASN A 88 -40.56 26.81 -8.49
C ASN A 88 -42.11 26.88 -8.29
N ARG A 89 -42.85 25.85 -8.70
CA ARG A 89 -44.24 25.58 -8.28
C ARG A 89 -44.54 24.08 -8.26
N SER A 90 -44.90 23.56 -7.09
CA SER A 90 -45.56 22.26 -6.92
C SER A 90 -47.09 22.38 -7.02
N HIS A 91 -47.75 21.28 -7.42
CA HIS A 91 -49.19 21.06 -7.24
C HIS A 91 -49.47 19.55 -7.06
N VAL A 92 -50.58 19.21 -6.41
CA VAL A 92 -50.95 17.85 -6.00
C VAL A 92 -52.33 17.49 -6.55
N GLY A 93 -52.53 16.26 -7.02
CA GLY A 93 -53.84 15.60 -7.02
C GLY A 93 -54.24 14.77 -8.25
N GLY A 94 -54.40 13.46 -8.05
CA GLY A 94 -55.64 12.77 -8.47
C GLY A 94 -55.62 11.86 -9.71
N ASP A 95 -55.75 10.55 -9.42
CA ASP A 95 -56.63 9.57 -10.09
C ASP A 95 -56.26 8.78 -11.39
N MET A 96 -56.40 7.45 -11.22
CA MET A 96 -56.89 6.41 -12.15
C MET A 96 -56.12 6.03 -13.43
N GLN A 97 -55.19 5.07 -13.26
CA GLN A 97 -55.11 3.71 -13.87
C GLN A 97 -55.48 3.39 -15.35
N PRO A 98 -54.93 2.29 -15.93
CA PRO A 98 -54.57 2.19 -17.36
C PRO A 98 -55.59 1.42 -18.24
N PRO A 99 -55.26 1.10 -19.51
CA PRO A 99 -54.79 -0.28 -19.76
C PRO A 99 -53.81 -0.52 -20.95
N ASN A 100 -53.10 -1.67 -20.87
CA ASN A 100 -52.67 -2.61 -21.94
C ASN A 100 -51.88 -2.16 -23.20
N GLY A 101 -50.86 -2.97 -23.56
CA GLY A 101 -50.87 -3.60 -24.90
C GLY A 101 -49.55 -3.70 -25.69
N ASP A 102 -48.74 -4.72 -25.41
CA ASP A 102 -47.94 -5.43 -26.45
C ASP A 102 -48.89 -6.37 -27.23
N PRO A 103 -48.64 -6.81 -28.49
CA PRO A 103 -47.42 -7.58 -28.84
C PRO A 103 -46.89 -7.52 -30.31
N ALA A 104 -45.76 -8.23 -30.52
CA ALA A 104 -45.39 -9.04 -31.70
C ALA A 104 -44.93 -8.35 -33.02
N ASP A 105 -43.62 -8.46 -33.28
CA ASP A 105 -43.01 -9.31 -34.34
C ASP A 105 -43.81 -9.59 -35.63
N ASP A 106 -43.29 -9.14 -36.79
CA ASP A 106 -43.25 -9.95 -38.02
C ASP A 106 -42.15 -9.44 -39.01
N THR A 107 -41.96 -10.21 -40.06
CA THR A 107 -40.74 -10.41 -40.85
C THR A 107 -40.62 -9.59 -42.17
N ALA A 108 -39.37 -9.42 -42.60
CA ALA A 108 -38.84 -9.38 -43.99
C ALA A 108 -39.63 -8.70 -45.14
N ASN A 109 -38.92 -7.89 -45.97
CA ASN A 109 -38.37 -8.37 -47.27
C ASN A 109 -37.40 -7.34 -47.93
N ALA A 110 -36.72 -7.72 -49.01
CA ALA A 110 -35.71 -6.94 -49.73
C ALA A 110 -36.22 -6.19 -50.99
N GLY A 111 -35.41 -5.26 -51.52
CA GLY A 111 -35.61 -4.59 -52.81
C GLY A 111 -34.36 -3.84 -53.33
N ASP A 112 -34.00 -4.05 -54.60
CA ASP A 112 -32.76 -3.57 -55.24
C ASP A 112 -32.68 -2.05 -55.55
N GLY A 113 -31.46 -1.51 -55.65
CA GLY A 113 -31.18 -0.05 -55.77
C GLY A 113 -30.17 0.46 -56.83
N ASN A 114 -29.46 -0.42 -57.57
CA ASN A 114 -28.62 -0.10 -58.77
C ASN A 114 -27.23 0.59 -58.58
N ARG A 115 -26.37 0.56 -59.63
CA ARG A 115 -24.96 1.01 -59.70
C ARG A 115 -24.67 2.02 -60.84
N SER A 116 -23.65 2.88 -60.64
CA SER A 116 -22.58 3.26 -61.61
C SER A 116 -21.63 4.28 -60.93
N GLU A 117 -20.28 4.30 -60.98
CA GLU A 117 -19.16 3.64 -61.72
C GLU A 117 -18.54 4.42 -62.91
N ARG A 118 -17.19 4.58 -62.89
CA ARG A 118 -16.20 5.08 -63.92
C ARG A 118 -15.84 6.59 -63.86
N ALA A 119 -14.58 7.07 -63.79
CA ALA A 119 -13.25 6.76 -64.39
C ALA A 119 -12.96 7.52 -65.73
N ALA A 120 -11.74 7.93 -66.14
CA ALA A 120 -10.35 7.86 -65.59
C ALA A 120 -9.69 9.29 -65.59
N GLU A 121 -8.43 9.67 -65.93
CA GLU A 121 -7.17 9.09 -66.49
C GLU A 121 -6.02 10.15 -66.30
N ALA A 122 -4.91 9.97 -65.54
CA ALA A 122 -3.64 9.22 -65.75
C ALA A 122 -2.49 9.90 -66.56
N ARG A 123 -1.31 10.12 -65.92
CA ARG A 123 0.12 10.19 -66.41
C ARG A 123 1.05 10.02 -65.18
N ASP A 124 2.11 9.20 -65.04
CA ASP A 124 3.18 8.64 -65.90
C ASP A 124 4.44 9.54 -66.02
N GLY A 125 5.67 9.11 -65.65
CA GLY A 125 6.12 7.83 -65.03
C GLY A 125 7.65 7.70 -64.80
N SER A 126 8.11 6.49 -64.42
CA SER A 126 9.51 5.96 -64.29
C SER A 126 10.43 6.47 -63.13
N ASP A 127 11.41 5.71 -62.57
CA ASP A 127 11.82 4.32 -62.87
C ASP A 127 12.48 3.48 -61.71
N THR A 128 12.18 2.17 -61.70
CA THR A 128 12.97 0.97 -61.24
C THR A 128 13.58 0.74 -59.82
N THR A 129 13.50 -0.55 -59.41
CA THR A 129 14.24 -1.31 -58.34
C THR A 129 14.06 -0.91 -56.86
N GLY A 130 13.81 -1.81 -55.90
CA GLY A 130 13.26 -3.18 -55.95
C GLY A 130 14.19 -4.34 -55.54
N ILE A 131 13.86 -5.03 -54.43
CA ILE A 131 13.84 -6.50 -54.25
C ILE A 131 13.29 -6.86 -52.85
N ARG A 132 12.36 -7.83 -52.76
CA ARG A 132 12.03 -8.57 -51.53
C ARG A 132 12.71 -9.94 -51.57
N ARG A 133 13.02 -10.55 -50.42
CA ARG A 133 13.34 -11.99 -50.32
C ARG A 133 12.57 -12.68 -49.20
N ARG A 134 12.27 -13.97 -49.42
CA ARG A 134 11.74 -14.94 -48.45
C ARG A 134 12.75 -16.08 -48.29
N ASN A 135 12.64 -16.81 -47.19
CA ASN A 135 13.47 -17.98 -46.86
C ASN A 135 13.33 -19.11 -47.91
N LEU A 136 14.40 -19.89 -48.12
CA LEU A 136 14.46 -21.31 -47.73
C LEU A 136 15.83 -21.96 -48.04
N LEU A 137 16.10 -23.08 -47.37
CA LEU A 137 17.39 -23.79 -47.38
C LEU A 137 17.65 -24.60 -48.66
N ARG A 138 18.93 -24.83 -48.99
CA ARG A 138 19.49 -26.18 -49.26
C ARG A 138 21.02 -26.18 -49.26
N SER A 139 21.62 -27.38 -49.22
CA SER A 139 22.98 -27.65 -48.72
C SER A 139 23.89 -28.40 -49.71
N ALA A 140 25.20 -28.46 -49.36
CA ALA A 140 26.29 -29.23 -49.97
C ALA A 140 26.76 -28.83 -51.39
N GLY A 141 28.04 -29.02 -51.76
CA GLY A 141 29.19 -29.50 -50.97
C GLY A 141 30.47 -29.73 -51.81
N ALA A 142 31.55 -30.21 -51.15
CA ALA A 142 32.93 -30.42 -51.66
C ALA A 142 33.70 -29.12 -52.04
N GLY A 143 35.04 -29.01 -51.90
CA GLY A 143 36.10 -29.91 -51.40
C GLY A 143 37.49 -29.26 -51.67
N THR A 144 38.68 -29.79 -51.35
CA THR A 144 39.14 -31.03 -50.68
C THR A 144 40.61 -30.86 -50.19
N ALA A 145 40.95 -31.27 -48.96
CA ALA A 145 42.28 -31.78 -48.51
C ALA A 145 42.28 -32.08 -46.99
N GLY A 146 42.95 -33.10 -46.44
CA GLY A 146 43.61 -34.21 -47.13
C GLY A 146 44.59 -35.06 -46.31
N ALA A 147 44.12 -35.83 -45.31
CA ALA A 147 44.84 -36.91 -44.58
C ALA A 147 46.11 -36.52 -43.77
N ALA A 148 46.60 -37.28 -42.78
CA ALA A 148 46.02 -38.24 -41.80
C ALA A 148 47.10 -38.41 -40.68
N LEU A 149 46.79 -38.75 -39.42
CA LEU A 149 46.59 -40.11 -38.89
C LEU A 149 46.37 -40.03 -37.36
N GLY A 150 45.58 -40.93 -36.78
CA GLY A 150 45.46 -41.07 -35.32
C GLY A 150 44.24 -41.87 -34.90
N LEU A 151 44.45 -43.06 -34.31
CA LEU A 151 43.39 -43.83 -33.65
C LEU A 151 43.25 -43.33 -32.20
N GLY A 152 42.10 -43.42 -31.52
CA GLY A 152 40.83 -43.98 -31.95
C GLY A 152 40.11 -44.63 -30.76
N ALA A 153 39.41 -43.82 -29.96
CA ALA A 153 38.61 -44.24 -28.82
C ALA A 153 37.15 -43.85 -29.03
N SER A 154 36.22 -44.67 -28.55
CA SER A 154 34.78 -44.52 -28.82
C SER A 154 34.10 -43.56 -27.86
N SER A 155 33.94 -42.30 -28.25
CA SER A 155 33.00 -41.39 -27.59
C SER A 155 31.56 -41.79 -27.92
N GLY A 156 30.90 -42.47 -26.98
CA GLY A 156 29.45 -42.60 -27.01
C GLY A 156 28.84 -41.22 -26.83
N ALA A 157 28.27 -40.66 -27.89
CA ALA A 157 27.59 -39.37 -27.82
C ALA A 157 26.27 -39.54 -27.06
N ALA A 158 26.31 -39.36 -25.74
CA ALA A 158 25.11 -39.10 -24.96
C ALA A 158 24.44 -37.86 -25.55
N SER A 159 23.18 -37.99 -25.95
CA SER A 159 22.38 -36.83 -26.31
C SER A 159 22.18 -36.00 -25.06
N ALA A 160 22.82 -34.83 -24.98
CA ALA A 160 22.44 -33.82 -24.00
C ALA A 160 20.95 -33.53 -24.22
N GLY A 161 20.11 -33.98 -23.29
CA GLY A 161 18.71 -33.59 -23.28
C GLY A 161 18.69 -32.09 -23.06
N SER A 162 17.93 -31.37 -23.89
CA SER A 162 17.57 -30.00 -23.53
C SER A 162 16.79 -30.08 -22.21
N ALA A 163 17.39 -29.62 -21.12
CA ALA A 163 16.63 -29.24 -19.95
C ALA A 163 15.58 -28.25 -20.43
N GLY A 164 14.30 -28.64 -20.42
CA GLY A 164 13.23 -27.69 -20.59
C GLY A 164 13.31 -26.75 -19.40
N GLY A 165 13.47 -25.45 -19.64
CA GLY A 165 13.55 -24.47 -18.57
C GLY A 165 12.34 -24.67 -17.66
N ALA A 166 12.61 -24.93 -16.37
CA ALA A 166 11.55 -24.88 -15.38
C ALA A 166 10.92 -23.48 -15.43
N GLY A 167 9.60 -23.41 -15.28
CA GLY A 167 8.94 -22.12 -15.11
C GLY A 167 9.43 -21.41 -13.84
N PRO A 168 9.14 -20.12 -13.67
CA PRO A 168 9.42 -19.42 -12.42
C PRO A 168 8.89 -20.22 -11.23
N ARG A 169 9.74 -20.50 -10.23
CA ARG A 169 9.34 -21.31 -9.06
C ARG A 169 8.23 -20.57 -8.31
N PRO A 170 7.10 -21.22 -7.97
CA PRO A 170 6.00 -20.55 -7.31
C PRO A 170 6.43 -19.93 -5.97
N LEU A 171 5.77 -18.84 -5.59
CA LEU A 171 5.92 -18.30 -4.25
C LEU A 171 5.24 -19.26 -3.26
N VAL A 172 5.92 -19.53 -2.15
CA VAL A 172 5.41 -20.37 -1.05
C VAL A 172 5.45 -19.52 0.21
N PHE A 173 4.34 -19.51 0.95
CA PHE A 173 4.16 -18.74 2.18
C PHE A 173 3.96 -19.67 3.37
N GLY A 174 4.32 -19.19 4.56
CA GLY A 174 4.15 -19.91 5.83
C GLY A 174 2.71 -19.93 6.34
N GLU A 175 2.55 -20.28 7.62
CA GLU A 175 1.24 -20.27 8.28
C GLU A 175 0.70 -18.84 8.48
N GLN A 176 -0.63 -18.69 8.33
CA GLN A 176 -1.35 -17.44 8.58
C GLN A 176 -1.42 -17.17 10.08
N THR A 177 -0.70 -16.15 10.54
CA THR A 177 -0.55 -15.79 11.95
C THR A 177 -0.91 -14.31 12.19
N TYR A 178 -0.79 -13.84 13.43
CA TYR A 178 -1.21 -12.50 13.86
C TYR A 178 -0.08 -11.76 14.57
N VAL A 179 -0.04 -10.44 14.40
CA VAL A 179 0.81 -9.51 15.17
C VAL A 179 0.30 -9.40 16.61
N ASP A 180 -1.02 -9.38 16.77
CA ASP A 180 -1.73 -9.24 18.04
C ASP A 180 -3.07 -9.98 17.94
N THR A 181 -3.45 -10.72 18.98
CA THR A 181 -4.73 -11.43 19.07
C THR A 181 -5.75 -10.74 19.97
N ASP A 182 -5.31 -9.75 20.76
CA ASP A 182 -6.11 -9.05 21.76
C ASP A 182 -6.55 -7.67 21.23
N ARG A 183 -5.83 -7.12 20.24
CA ARG A 183 -6.13 -5.85 19.54
C ARG A 183 -6.64 -6.06 18.11
N ALA A 184 -7.45 -5.11 17.66
CA ALA A 184 -7.88 -5.01 16.27
C ALA A 184 -6.82 -4.37 15.36
N GLY A 185 -6.94 -4.59 14.05
CA GLY A 185 -6.06 -4.00 13.04
C GLY A 185 -6.60 -4.12 11.62
N GLY A 186 -7.32 -3.09 11.17
CA GLY A 186 -7.59 -2.81 9.75
C GLY A 186 -6.52 -1.90 9.12
N GLU A 187 -6.56 -1.74 7.79
CA GLU A 187 -5.62 -0.92 6.97
C GLU A 187 -4.15 -1.03 7.42
N PRO A 188 -3.52 -2.20 7.25
CA PRO A 188 -2.17 -2.40 7.75
C PRO A 188 -1.10 -1.77 6.86
N THR A 189 -0.20 -1.02 7.49
CA THR A 189 1.05 -0.50 6.91
C THR A 189 2.23 -1.33 7.46
N VAL A 190 3.21 -1.68 6.63
CA VAL A 190 4.40 -2.48 7.01
C VAL A 190 5.65 -1.90 6.36
N GLU A 191 6.75 -1.86 7.13
CA GLU A 191 8.02 -1.22 6.73
C GLU A 191 9.20 -2.03 7.33
N MET A 192 10.25 -2.25 6.54
CA MET A 192 11.50 -2.89 6.95
C MET A 192 12.56 -1.83 7.28
N HIS A 193 12.68 -1.50 8.57
CA HIS A 193 13.65 -0.51 9.00
C HIS A 193 15.11 -0.96 8.70
N PRO A 194 16.03 -0.08 8.25
CA PRO A 194 17.38 -0.45 7.83
C PRO A 194 18.32 -1.13 8.85
N ASP A 195 17.93 -1.28 10.12
CA ASP A 195 18.66 -2.11 11.10
C ASP A 195 18.19 -3.59 11.12
N GLY A 196 17.12 -3.92 10.38
CA GLY A 196 16.47 -5.23 10.34
C GLY A 196 15.19 -5.35 11.18
N THR A 197 14.77 -4.29 11.86
CA THR A 197 13.49 -4.27 12.60
C THR A 197 12.32 -4.25 11.63
N LEU A 198 11.43 -5.24 11.70
CA LEU A 198 10.17 -5.22 10.98
C LEU A 198 9.16 -4.39 11.77
N LEU A 199 8.49 -3.45 11.10
CA LEU A 199 7.46 -2.59 11.65
C LEU A 199 6.08 -2.95 11.09
N TYR A 200 5.06 -2.87 11.93
CA TYR A 200 3.66 -3.06 11.54
C TYR A 200 2.80 -1.97 12.20
N GLY A 201 2.00 -1.29 11.39
CA GLY A 201 0.95 -0.37 11.81
C GLY A 201 -0.40 -0.92 11.40
N GLY A 202 -1.43 -0.67 12.20
CA GLY A 202 -2.82 -1.03 11.92
C GLY A 202 -3.73 -0.27 12.87
N HIS A 203 -5.04 -0.20 12.63
CA HIS A 203 -5.92 0.50 13.57
C HIS A 203 -7.20 -0.26 13.93
N ALA A 204 -7.71 0.02 15.12
CA ALA A 204 -8.97 -0.54 15.64
C ALA A 204 -10.20 0.27 15.24
N GLY A 205 -10.04 1.24 14.32
CA GLY A 205 -10.77 2.49 14.35
C GLY A 205 -12.29 2.36 14.33
N SER A 206 -12.96 3.35 14.94
CA SER A 206 -14.42 3.51 14.84
C SER A 206 -14.97 3.58 13.39
N SER A 207 -14.08 3.77 12.41
CA SER A 207 -14.28 3.70 10.96
C SER A 207 -14.38 2.27 10.39
N HIS A 208 -13.98 1.22 11.11
CA HIS A 208 -13.86 -0.18 10.63
C HIS A 208 -14.78 -1.20 11.34
N VAL A 209 -15.92 -0.76 11.91
CA VAL A 209 -16.68 -1.59 12.87
C VAL A 209 -17.98 -2.16 12.29
N TYR A 210 -18.02 -3.45 11.95
CA TYR A 210 -19.24 -4.09 11.44
C TYR A 210 -20.19 -4.54 12.57
N ALA A 211 -21.19 -3.70 12.88
CA ALA A 211 -22.13 -3.92 13.99
C ALA A 211 -23.65 -3.94 13.65
N PRO A 212 -24.17 -4.68 12.63
CA PRO A 212 -25.62 -4.84 12.46
C PRO A 212 -26.29 -5.69 13.56
N ALA A 213 -25.49 -6.52 14.25
CA ALA A 213 -25.97 -7.48 15.24
C ALA A 213 -24.88 -7.84 16.29
N ALA A 214 -24.01 -6.89 16.66
CA ALA A 214 -23.00 -7.11 17.69
C ALA A 214 -23.68 -7.54 19.00
N GLY A 215 -23.38 -8.76 19.46
CA GLY A 215 -24.01 -9.37 20.63
C GLY A 215 -23.43 -8.91 21.96
N ASP A 216 -22.33 -8.15 21.92
CA ASP A 216 -21.67 -7.57 23.06
C ASP A 216 -21.09 -6.20 22.65
N GLU A 217 -21.52 -5.13 23.33
CA GLU A 217 -20.95 -3.78 23.18
C GLU A 217 -19.73 -3.59 24.10
N ASP A 218 -19.49 -4.53 25.03
CA ASP A 218 -18.42 -4.49 26.05
C ASP A 218 -17.08 -5.11 25.56
N SER A 219 -16.83 -5.22 24.24
CA SER A 219 -15.50 -5.60 23.76
C SER A 219 -14.50 -4.47 24.03
N SER A 220 -13.34 -4.80 24.63
CA SER A 220 -12.36 -3.79 25.06
C SER A 220 -11.93 -2.87 23.91
N ALA A 221 -11.69 -3.42 22.72
CA ALA A 221 -11.33 -2.67 21.52
C ALA A 221 -12.39 -1.63 21.06
N TYR A 222 -13.67 -1.78 21.44
CA TYR A 222 -14.71 -0.77 21.16
C TYR A 222 -14.84 0.29 22.27
N VAL A 223 -14.51 -0.07 23.51
CA VAL A 223 -14.67 0.78 24.69
C VAL A 223 -13.38 1.55 25.05
N GLU A 224 -12.23 1.10 24.59
CA GLU A 224 -10.92 1.76 24.76
C GLU A 224 -10.74 2.98 23.83
N ASN A 225 -11.55 4.01 24.11
CA ASN A 225 -11.46 5.41 23.71
C ASN A 225 -11.41 5.77 22.21
N TYR A 226 -11.95 6.96 21.88
CA TYR A 226 -11.88 7.60 20.56
C TYR A 226 -10.51 8.28 20.31
N GLU A 227 -9.44 7.68 20.83
CA GLU A 227 -8.12 8.28 21.00
C GLU A 227 -7.07 7.16 21.01
N GLY A 228 -6.04 7.29 20.17
CA GLY A 228 -4.91 6.36 20.15
C GLY A 228 -5.21 5.03 19.45
N GLN A 229 -6.32 4.91 18.71
CA GLN A 229 -6.73 3.66 18.05
C GLN A 229 -5.83 3.24 16.87
N ALA A 230 -4.94 4.13 16.41
CA ALA A 230 -3.81 3.76 15.57
C ALA A 230 -2.74 3.05 16.42
N TYR A 231 -2.46 1.79 16.08
CA TYR A 231 -1.59 0.88 16.81
C TYR A 231 -0.34 0.55 16.00
N TYR A 232 0.75 0.32 16.72
CA TYR A 232 2.08 0.11 16.14
C TYR A 232 2.80 -1.00 16.91
N TRP A 233 3.45 -1.89 16.17
CA TRP A 233 4.23 -3.01 16.70
C TRP A 233 5.55 -3.14 15.95
N TRP A 234 6.53 -3.79 16.58
CA TRP A 234 7.82 -4.10 15.99
C TRP A 234 8.25 -5.54 16.31
N SER A 235 9.17 -6.07 15.49
CA SER A 235 9.81 -7.37 15.65
C SER A 235 11.29 -7.32 15.26
N ASP A 236 12.14 -7.91 16.10
CA ASP A 236 13.58 -8.09 15.88
C ASP A 236 13.92 -9.49 15.29
N ASP A 237 12.93 -10.37 15.15
CA ASP A 237 13.07 -11.79 14.83
C ASP A 237 12.27 -12.22 13.59
N LEU A 238 11.95 -11.27 12.71
CA LEU A 238 11.15 -11.48 11.50
C LEU A 238 9.80 -12.13 11.83
N GLY A 239 9.10 -11.50 12.78
CA GLY A 239 7.74 -11.77 13.22
C GLY A 239 7.52 -13.10 13.94
N GLU A 240 8.58 -13.79 14.41
CA GLU A 240 8.41 -14.90 15.35
C GLU A 240 7.81 -14.41 16.69
N THR A 241 8.17 -13.19 17.10
CA THR A 241 7.52 -12.45 18.19
C THR A 241 7.30 -10.99 17.84
N TRP A 242 6.29 -10.39 18.46
CA TRP A 242 5.88 -9.00 18.24
C TRP A 242 5.77 -8.25 19.57
N THR A 243 6.21 -6.99 19.57
CA THR A 243 6.08 -6.08 20.70
C THR A 243 5.28 -4.85 20.29
N PHE A 244 4.20 -4.55 21.02
CA PHE A 244 3.44 -3.30 20.87
C PHE A 244 4.34 -2.12 21.27
N ALA A 245 4.43 -1.09 20.43
CA ALA A 245 5.32 0.05 20.63
C ALA A 245 4.76 1.03 21.67
N ASP A 246 5.56 1.39 22.67
CA ASP A 246 5.21 2.45 23.62
C ASP A 246 5.20 3.81 22.88
N ARG A 247 4.07 4.51 22.88
CA ARG A 247 3.96 5.85 22.29
C ARG A 247 3.35 6.88 23.25
N THR A 248 3.82 8.12 23.13
CA THR A 248 3.20 9.26 23.80
C THR A 248 1.87 9.55 23.11
N LEU A 249 0.76 9.19 23.75
CA LEU A 249 -0.58 9.53 23.23
C LEU A 249 -0.87 11.04 23.35
N PRO A 250 -1.77 11.56 22.51
CA PRO A 250 -2.46 12.83 22.72
C PRO A 250 -3.10 12.98 24.12
N PRO A 251 -3.43 14.21 24.57
CA PRO A 251 -4.08 14.40 25.86
C PRO A 251 -5.60 14.16 25.80
N GLU A 252 -6.10 13.31 26.70
CA GLU A 252 -7.51 12.86 26.77
C GLU A 252 -8.52 14.01 26.60
N GLY A 253 -9.39 13.85 25.60
CA GLY A 253 -10.51 14.77 25.34
C GLY A 253 -10.13 16.07 24.61
N VAL A 254 -8.90 16.20 24.11
CA VAL A 254 -8.53 17.25 23.15
C VAL A 254 -9.04 16.88 21.75
N PRO A 255 -9.82 17.74 21.06
CA PRO A 255 -10.05 17.60 19.62
C PRO A 255 -8.69 17.74 18.94
N GLY A 256 -8.13 16.62 18.46
CA GLY A 256 -6.70 16.52 18.15
C GLY A 256 -6.18 15.08 18.15
N SER A 257 -6.75 14.20 19.00
CA SER A 257 -6.33 12.79 19.06
C SER A 257 -6.66 12.03 17.78
N GLY A 258 -5.68 11.29 17.25
CA GLY A 258 -5.87 10.41 16.10
C GLY A 258 -6.48 9.05 16.47
N PHE A 259 -7.09 8.39 15.48
CA PHE A 259 -7.69 7.06 15.64
C PHE A 259 -7.71 6.20 14.35
N SER A 260 -7.33 6.76 13.20
CA SER A 260 -7.42 6.10 11.89
C SER A 260 -6.11 6.26 11.11
N ASP A 261 -5.98 5.50 10.03
CA ASP A 261 -5.00 5.69 8.96
C ASP A 261 -3.53 5.70 9.46
N PRO A 262 -3.01 4.56 9.93
CA PRO A 262 -1.60 4.45 10.28
C PRO A 262 -0.72 4.56 9.04
N GLU A 263 0.49 5.05 9.24
CA GLU A 263 1.46 5.34 8.18
C GLU A 263 2.88 5.37 8.77
N PHE A 264 3.85 4.82 8.05
CA PHE A 264 5.28 4.94 8.38
C PHE A 264 6.01 5.86 7.41
N ALA A 265 7.14 6.42 7.84
CA ALA A 265 8.19 6.92 6.95
C ALA A 265 9.55 6.85 7.65
N VAL A 266 10.62 6.46 6.94
CA VAL A 266 11.97 6.29 7.53
C VAL A 266 13.01 7.18 6.85
N ASP A 267 13.66 8.08 7.61
CA ASP A 267 14.70 8.97 7.04
C ASP A 267 16.06 8.27 6.85
N SER A 268 16.96 8.96 6.13
CA SER A 268 18.33 8.49 5.87
C SER A 268 19.20 8.27 7.12
N ALA A 269 18.71 8.61 8.32
CA ALA A 269 19.39 8.42 9.60
C ALA A 269 18.74 7.34 10.50
N GLY A 270 17.72 6.62 10.00
CA GLY A 270 17.01 5.59 10.74
C GLY A 270 16.06 6.16 11.80
N GLN A 271 15.46 7.32 11.53
CA GLN A 271 14.37 7.86 12.35
C GLN A 271 13.04 7.50 11.69
N VAL A 272 12.15 6.87 12.47
CA VAL A 272 10.83 6.44 12.00
C VAL A 272 9.80 7.48 12.41
N TYR A 273 9.04 7.98 11.45
CA TYR A 273 7.90 8.86 11.67
C TYR A 273 6.62 8.04 11.54
N ILE A 274 5.65 8.31 12.40
CA ILE A 274 4.30 7.76 12.32
C ILE A 274 3.27 8.88 12.35
N SER A 275 2.13 8.67 11.70
CA SER A 275 1.01 9.61 11.75
C SER A 275 -0.29 8.94 12.22
N GLU A 276 -1.28 9.77 12.55
CA GLU A 276 -2.64 9.34 12.86
C GLU A 276 -3.62 10.48 12.57
N ILE A 277 -4.79 10.16 11.99
CA ILE A 277 -5.82 11.14 11.59
C ILE A 277 -7.11 10.98 12.39
N ASN A 278 -7.96 12.01 12.37
CA ASN A 278 -9.26 12.05 13.06
C ASN A 278 -10.41 12.74 12.28
N PHE A 279 -10.28 12.85 10.96
CA PHE A 279 -11.15 13.63 10.05
C PHE A 279 -11.15 15.16 10.27
N ALA A 280 -10.11 15.72 10.89
CA ALA A 280 -9.94 17.16 11.04
C ALA A 280 -8.47 17.60 11.09
N ASN A 281 -7.59 16.79 11.70
CA ASN A 281 -6.15 17.00 11.73
C ASN A 281 -5.39 15.68 11.71
N VAL A 282 -4.12 15.77 11.31
CA VAL A 282 -3.11 14.72 11.48
C VAL A 282 -2.21 15.06 12.67
N ALA A 283 -1.89 14.08 13.50
CA ALA A 283 -0.79 14.16 14.47
C ALA A 283 0.43 13.37 13.97
N VAL A 284 1.64 13.78 14.34
CA VAL A 284 2.91 13.16 13.94
C VAL A 284 3.75 12.84 15.18
N SER A 285 4.19 11.59 15.29
CA SER A 285 5.12 11.10 16.31
C SER A 285 6.38 10.51 15.68
N LYS A 286 7.45 10.41 16.46
CA LYS A 286 8.79 10.07 15.98
C LYS A 286 9.50 9.12 16.92
N SER A 287 10.13 8.10 16.35
CA SER A 287 11.10 7.22 17.01
C SER A 287 12.52 7.65 16.69
N THR A 288 13.43 7.42 17.63
CA THR A 288 14.88 7.49 17.41
C THR A 288 15.59 6.18 17.80
N ASP A 289 14.80 5.10 17.93
CA ASP A 289 15.18 3.75 18.34
C ASP A 289 14.68 2.66 17.38
N ALA A 290 14.49 3.04 16.11
CA ALA A 290 14.02 2.18 15.01
C ALA A 290 12.62 1.58 15.26
N GLY A 291 11.66 2.45 15.58
CA GLY A 291 10.24 2.14 15.72
C GLY A 291 9.84 1.48 17.05
N ARG A 292 10.78 1.34 17.99
CA ARG A 292 10.54 0.63 19.26
C ARG A 292 9.79 1.47 20.30
N SER A 293 9.95 2.80 20.27
CA SER A 293 9.11 3.75 21.01
C SER A 293 8.97 5.10 20.29
N TYR A 294 7.87 5.84 20.56
CA TYR A 294 7.54 7.08 19.84
C TYR A 294 7.21 8.27 20.76
N GLU A 295 7.87 9.40 20.50
CA GLU A 295 7.57 10.71 21.10
C GLU A 295 6.67 11.54 20.15
N LEU A 296 5.56 12.07 20.66
CA LEU A 296 4.66 12.95 19.91
C LEU A 296 5.35 14.28 19.60
N GLN A 297 5.64 14.55 18.32
CA GLN A 297 6.33 15.76 17.89
C GLN A 297 5.34 16.92 17.72
N ASN A 298 4.23 16.67 17.02
CA ASN A 298 3.18 17.65 16.79
C ASN A 298 1.79 17.01 16.80
N LEU A 299 0.89 17.55 17.62
CA LEU A 299 -0.51 17.12 17.72
C LEU A 299 -1.37 17.66 16.57
N PHE A 300 -0.95 18.74 15.92
CA PHE A 300 -1.61 19.39 14.80
C PHE A 300 -0.59 19.61 13.68
N GLY A 301 -0.18 18.51 13.03
CA GLY A 301 0.76 18.49 11.92
C GLY A 301 0.22 19.30 10.74
N GLN A 302 -0.97 18.92 10.27
CA GLN A 302 -1.77 19.65 9.27
C GLN A 302 -3.27 19.45 9.47
N ASP A 303 -4.05 20.39 8.94
CA ASP A 303 -5.51 20.31 8.79
C ASP A 303 -5.84 19.45 7.54
N ILE A 304 -5.83 18.12 7.68
CA ILE A 304 -6.20 17.14 6.66
C ILE A 304 -7.48 16.40 7.12
N GLU A 305 -8.47 16.29 6.24
CA GLU A 305 -9.74 15.60 6.51
C GLU A 305 -9.73 14.11 6.11
N ASP A 306 -8.96 13.71 5.09
CA ASP A 306 -8.93 12.32 4.60
C ASP A 306 -7.57 11.90 4.01
N ARG A 307 -7.31 10.58 4.04
CA ARG A 307 -6.01 9.89 4.11
C ARG A 307 -4.75 10.72 3.79
N GLN A 308 -3.93 10.87 4.82
CA GLN A 308 -2.55 11.34 4.71
C GLN A 308 -1.59 10.21 4.32
N TRP A 309 -0.55 10.56 3.56
CA TRP A 309 0.59 9.69 3.26
C TRP A 309 1.90 10.42 3.58
N MET A 310 2.99 9.69 3.86
CA MET A 310 4.27 10.27 4.28
C MET A 310 5.50 9.66 3.60
N ALA A 311 6.48 10.51 3.30
CA ALA A 311 7.80 10.07 2.82
C ALA A 311 8.93 10.84 3.50
N ALA A 312 9.95 10.15 4.01
CA ALA A 312 11.09 10.77 4.68
C ALA A 312 12.37 10.63 3.83
N ASP A 313 13.24 11.64 3.88
CA ASP A 313 14.35 11.82 2.93
C ASP A 313 15.70 11.96 3.66
N GLU A 314 16.32 13.15 3.64
CA GLU A 314 17.45 13.47 4.50
C GLU A 314 17.01 13.49 5.97
N LYS A 315 17.98 13.41 6.89
CA LYS A 315 17.69 13.45 8.33
C LYS A 315 16.79 14.64 8.70
N ASP A 316 15.73 14.38 9.47
CA ASP A 316 14.71 15.35 9.90
C ASP A 316 13.88 15.97 8.76
N VAL A 317 13.95 15.47 7.51
CA VAL A 317 13.13 15.92 6.38
C VAL A 317 12.00 14.91 6.10
N LEU A 318 10.77 15.41 6.16
CA LEU A 318 9.54 14.63 6.02
C LEU A 318 8.57 15.36 5.08
N TYR A 319 8.09 14.67 4.06
CA TYR A 319 7.01 15.10 3.18
C TYR A 319 5.71 14.43 3.61
N MET A 320 4.59 15.13 3.45
CA MET A 320 3.25 14.63 3.74
C MET A 320 2.29 15.15 2.67
N THR A 321 1.45 14.28 2.11
CA THR A 321 0.33 14.67 1.23
C THR A 321 -1.00 14.19 1.85
N GLY A 322 -2.13 14.71 1.36
CA GLY A 322 -3.47 14.34 1.82
C GLY A 322 -4.56 15.34 1.44
N ASN A 323 -5.82 15.00 1.71
CA ASN A 323 -6.98 15.81 1.33
C ASN A 323 -7.39 16.81 2.43
N VAL A 324 -7.31 18.11 2.16
CA VAL A 324 -7.62 19.16 3.17
C VAL A 324 -9.11 19.50 3.29
N PHE A 325 -9.94 19.04 2.36
CA PHE A 325 -11.40 19.19 2.43
C PHE A 325 -12.11 18.13 1.58
N GLY A 326 -12.98 17.34 2.20
CA GLY A 326 -13.56 16.17 1.55
C GLY A 326 -12.56 15.02 1.39
N GLY A 327 -13.07 13.91 0.88
CA GLY A 327 -12.37 12.65 0.81
C GLY A 327 -13.28 11.54 0.30
N GLY A 328 -12.78 10.31 0.32
CA GLY A 328 -13.43 9.13 -0.23
C GLY A 328 -12.91 8.73 -1.61
N THR A 329 -13.09 7.44 -1.91
CA THR A 329 -12.30 6.74 -2.93
C THR A 329 -12.72 6.99 -4.38
N VAL A 330 -11.77 6.76 -5.26
CA VAL A 330 -11.98 6.35 -6.67
C VAL A 330 -13.04 5.22 -6.70
N PRO A 331 -13.95 5.14 -7.70
CA PRO A 331 -13.99 5.88 -8.97
C PRO A 331 -15.13 6.93 -9.08
N ASN A 332 -15.59 7.53 -7.98
CA ASN A 332 -16.68 8.52 -8.05
C ASN A 332 -16.18 9.88 -8.56
N ASP A 333 -16.70 10.35 -9.71
CA ASP A 333 -16.44 11.68 -10.29
C ASP A 333 -17.49 12.72 -9.81
N PRO A 334 -17.08 13.90 -9.28
CA PRO A 334 -15.71 14.31 -8.99
C PRO A 334 -15.15 13.61 -7.75
N VAL A 335 -13.86 13.25 -7.82
CA VAL A 335 -13.12 12.53 -6.77
C VAL A 335 -13.12 13.31 -5.46
N GLY A 336 -13.01 12.60 -4.33
CA GLY A 336 -12.94 13.21 -2.99
C GLY A 336 -11.78 14.19 -2.78
N ASN A 337 -10.80 14.21 -3.69
CA ASN A 337 -9.52 14.92 -3.61
C ASN A 337 -9.63 16.45 -3.86
N PHE A 338 -10.63 17.11 -3.26
CA PHE A 338 -10.87 18.55 -3.36
C PHE A 338 -9.86 19.36 -2.53
N GLY A 339 -8.69 19.60 -3.12
CA GLY A 339 -7.57 20.21 -2.41
C GLY A 339 -6.64 19.17 -1.81
N HIS A 340 -6.35 18.11 -2.55
CA HIS A 340 -5.17 17.31 -2.29
C HIS A 340 -3.92 18.21 -2.29
N THR A 341 -3.12 18.11 -1.23
CA THR A 341 -2.14 19.14 -0.86
C THR A 341 -0.88 18.53 -0.28
N LEU A 342 0.27 18.92 -0.84
CA LEU A 342 1.60 18.51 -0.40
C LEU A 342 2.19 19.49 0.63
N PHE A 343 2.83 18.94 1.66
CA PHE A 343 3.47 19.65 2.77
C PHE A 343 4.88 19.10 3.04
N LYS A 344 5.75 19.91 3.65
CA LYS A 344 7.12 19.51 4.03
C LYS A 344 7.50 20.01 5.43
N SER A 345 8.12 19.15 6.22
CA SER A 345 8.86 19.46 7.46
C SER A 345 10.36 19.35 7.21
N THR A 346 11.15 20.15 7.94
CA THR A 346 12.63 20.08 7.99
C THR A 346 13.17 20.07 9.43
N ASP A 347 12.31 19.74 10.38
CA ASP A 347 12.57 19.63 11.82
C ASP A 347 12.05 18.30 12.40
N GLY A 348 11.78 17.31 11.54
CA GLY A 348 11.35 15.97 11.92
C GLY A 348 9.91 15.92 12.42
N GLY A 349 9.02 16.72 11.85
CA GLY A 349 7.60 16.75 12.14
C GLY A 349 7.16 17.71 13.24
N GLU A 350 8.08 18.50 13.84
CA GLU A 350 7.69 19.56 14.79
C GLU A 350 6.86 20.64 14.09
N THR A 351 7.25 21.09 12.89
CA THR A 351 6.51 22.03 12.06
C THR A 351 6.51 21.64 10.58
N PHE A 352 5.49 22.08 9.85
CA PHE A 352 5.33 21.86 8.42
C PHE A 352 5.16 23.20 7.67
N SER A 353 5.42 23.16 6.37
CA SER A 353 5.23 24.27 5.44
C SER A 353 3.75 24.70 5.32
N SER A 354 3.53 25.84 4.66
CA SER A 354 2.25 26.03 3.97
C SER A 354 2.09 24.94 2.90
N GLY A 355 0.86 24.47 2.71
CA GLY A 355 0.54 23.49 1.67
C GLY A 355 0.77 24.02 0.25
N VAL A 356 1.10 23.08 -0.65
CA VAL A 356 1.20 23.27 -2.10
C VAL A 356 0.06 22.47 -2.75
N GLU A 357 -0.72 23.10 -3.63
CA GLU A 357 -1.82 22.43 -4.34
C GLU A 357 -1.27 21.31 -5.24
N ASP A 358 -1.70 20.06 -5.02
CA ASP A 358 -1.38 18.92 -5.87
C ASP A 358 -2.65 18.31 -6.48
N PRO A 359 -3.16 18.87 -7.60
CA PRO A 359 -4.44 18.44 -8.16
C PRO A 359 -4.35 17.06 -8.82
N ASP A 360 -5.38 16.24 -8.60
CA ASP A 360 -5.52 14.88 -9.14
C ASP A 360 -4.49 13.85 -8.62
N GLY A 361 -3.61 14.23 -7.69
CA GLY A 361 -2.77 13.32 -6.92
C GLY A 361 -3.61 12.37 -6.06
N LEU A 362 -3.09 11.18 -5.78
CA LEU A 362 -3.79 10.11 -5.07
C LEU A 362 -3.25 9.84 -3.67
N GLY A 363 -2.06 10.34 -3.35
CA GLY A 363 -1.22 9.73 -2.33
C GLY A 363 -0.56 8.43 -2.79
N ASP A 364 -0.03 7.69 -1.82
CA ASP A 364 1.18 6.86 -1.95
C ASP A 364 2.35 7.71 -2.45
N ILE A 365 3.36 7.95 -1.59
CA ILE A 365 4.46 8.88 -1.90
C ILE A 365 5.82 8.33 -1.50
N HIS A 366 6.79 8.44 -2.41
CA HIS A 366 8.14 7.91 -2.22
C HIS A 366 9.21 8.93 -2.60
N VAL A 367 10.32 8.95 -1.87
CA VAL A 367 11.49 9.79 -2.21
C VAL A 367 12.64 8.93 -2.69
N ASP A 368 13.14 9.26 -3.88
CA ASP A 368 14.47 8.85 -4.34
C ASP A 368 15.52 9.55 -3.48
N LYS A 369 16.05 8.83 -2.49
CA LYS A 369 17.04 9.33 -1.52
C LYS A 369 18.41 9.61 -2.15
N GLU A 370 18.69 9.16 -3.39
CA GLU A 370 19.86 9.64 -4.14
C GLU A 370 19.59 11.04 -4.72
N THR A 371 18.57 11.20 -5.57
CA THR A 371 18.35 12.47 -6.29
C THR A 371 17.64 13.55 -5.48
N GLY A 372 16.80 13.17 -4.51
CA GLY A 372 15.88 14.07 -3.82
C GLY A 372 14.59 14.36 -4.60
N THR A 373 14.24 13.50 -5.57
CA THR A 373 12.93 13.55 -6.22
C THR A 373 11.89 12.92 -5.29
N LEU A 374 10.85 13.66 -4.92
CA LEU A 374 9.60 13.10 -4.42
C LEU A 374 8.72 12.67 -5.60
N TYR A 375 8.07 11.52 -5.47
CA TYR A 375 7.19 10.91 -6.46
C TYR A 375 5.80 10.65 -5.88
N GLU A 376 4.79 10.68 -6.74
CA GLU A 376 3.37 10.49 -6.40
C GLU A 376 2.57 10.03 -7.62
N THR A 377 1.52 9.20 -7.45
CA THR A 377 0.62 8.84 -8.56
C THR A 377 -0.54 9.84 -8.72
N PHE A 378 -1.01 10.02 -9.95
CA PHE A 378 -2.19 10.84 -10.25
C PHE A 378 -3.21 10.10 -11.12
N PHE A 379 -4.50 10.45 -11.00
CA PHE A 379 -5.57 9.91 -11.86
C PHE A 379 -6.57 10.98 -12.30
N ARG A 380 -6.72 11.18 -13.62
CA ARG A 380 -7.69 12.10 -14.21
C ARG A 380 -8.18 11.61 -15.58
N ASP A 381 -9.49 11.70 -15.84
CA ASP A 381 -10.13 11.29 -17.12
C ASP A 381 -9.79 9.86 -17.62
N GLY A 382 -9.41 8.93 -16.73
CA GLY A 382 -8.97 7.57 -17.10
C GLY A 382 -7.51 7.46 -17.54
N GLU A 383 -6.72 8.51 -17.32
CA GLU A 383 -5.26 8.52 -17.37
C GLU A 383 -4.71 8.27 -15.95
N LEU A 384 -3.91 7.21 -15.78
CA LEU A 384 -3.06 6.99 -14.61
C LEU A 384 -1.64 7.45 -14.95
N GLY A 385 -1.05 8.28 -14.09
CA GLY A 385 0.28 8.84 -14.30
C GLY A 385 1.09 9.01 -13.03
N MET A 386 2.32 9.52 -13.24
CA MET A 386 3.33 9.77 -12.21
C MET A 386 3.68 11.26 -12.19
N VAL A 387 3.66 11.87 -11.02
CA VAL A 387 4.22 13.20 -10.73
C VAL A 387 5.65 13.02 -10.21
N ALA A 388 6.57 13.88 -10.64
CA ALA A 388 7.93 13.89 -10.09
C ALA A 388 8.37 15.31 -9.69
N PHE A 389 8.40 15.59 -8.38
CA PHE A 389 8.84 16.86 -7.80
C PHE A 389 10.37 16.91 -7.71
N ARG A 390 11.02 17.21 -8.83
CA ARG A 390 12.51 17.20 -8.95
C ARG A 390 13.24 18.16 -8.02
N GLY A 391 12.56 19.19 -7.54
CA GLY A 391 13.11 20.23 -6.69
C GLY A 391 12.71 20.13 -5.21
N ALA A 392 12.06 19.04 -4.78
CA ALA A 392 11.46 18.92 -3.45
C ALA A 392 12.42 19.26 -2.29
N ARG A 393 13.69 18.80 -2.36
CA ARG A 393 14.74 19.17 -1.38
C ARG A 393 14.97 20.69 -1.27
N ALA A 394 14.83 21.43 -2.38
CA ALA A 394 15.04 22.87 -2.50
C ALA A 394 13.75 23.73 -2.39
N ASP A 395 12.65 23.13 -1.92
CA ASP A 395 11.31 23.74 -1.80
C ASP A 395 10.70 24.14 -3.17
N ASP A 396 11.13 23.47 -4.25
CA ASP A 396 10.67 23.66 -5.62
C ASP A 396 9.81 22.46 -6.05
N PHE A 397 8.49 22.65 -5.97
CA PHE A 397 7.46 21.63 -6.19
C PHE A 397 6.77 21.75 -7.56
N GLU A 398 7.49 22.23 -8.58
CA GLU A 398 7.00 22.19 -9.98
C GLU A 398 6.77 20.72 -10.42
N ARG A 399 5.54 20.39 -10.84
CA ARG A 399 5.10 19.04 -11.19
C ARG A 399 5.67 18.59 -12.54
N GLU A 400 6.52 17.56 -12.56
CA GLU A 400 6.87 16.86 -13.80
C GLU A 400 5.96 15.64 -14.01
N GLU A 401 4.76 15.86 -14.56
CA GLU A 401 3.76 14.83 -14.86
C GLU A 401 4.08 14.03 -16.14
N HIS A 402 3.97 12.69 -16.08
CA HIS A 402 3.99 11.80 -17.25
C HIS A 402 3.00 10.63 -17.10
N THR A 403 2.36 10.24 -18.20
CA THR A 403 1.42 9.11 -18.26
C THR A 403 2.11 7.77 -18.02
N ILE A 404 1.59 6.96 -17.09
CA ILE A 404 1.92 5.53 -16.97
C ILE A 404 1.09 4.76 -18.01
N VAL A 405 -0.22 4.98 -18.01
CA VAL A 405 -1.19 4.25 -18.84
C VAL A 405 -2.50 5.04 -19.00
N ALA A 406 -3.16 4.90 -20.15
CA ALA A 406 -4.44 5.53 -20.47
C ALA A 406 -5.56 4.50 -20.71
N ASP A 407 -6.80 4.97 -20.77
CA ASP A 407 -8.03 4.16 -20.85
C ASP A 407 -8.13 3.17 -19.68
N VAL A 408 -8.00 3.63 -18.43
CA VAL A 408 -8.00 2.80 -17.20
C VAL A 408 -9.39 2.78 -16.54
N ASP A 409 -9.89 1.60 -16.17
CA ASP A 409 -11.09 1.41 -15.32
C ASP A 409 -10.67 1.03 -13.89
N LEU A 410 -9.99 1.95 -13.20
CA LEU A 410 -9.36 1.76 -11.88
C LEU A 410 -10.40 1.45 -10.79
N ARG A 411 -10.10 0.52 -9.86
CA ARG A 411 -11.04 0.09 -8.80
C ARG A 411 -10.52 0.26 -7.38
N ALA A 412 -9.24 0.04 -7.12
CA ALA A 412 -8.60 0.43 -5.87
C ALA A 412 -8.59 1.96 -5.73
N ALA A 413 -8.62 2.45 -4.50
CA ALA A 413 -8.46 3.87 -4.21
C ALA A 413 -7.04 4.38 -4.54
N TRP A 414 -6.03 3.50 -4.41
CA TRP A 414 -4.62 3.81 -4.59
C TRP A 414 -3.93 2.76 -5.48
N PRO A 415 -3.48 3.15 -6.68
CA PRO A 415 -2.39 2.48 -7.40
C PRO A 415 -1.10 2.62 -6.60
N ALA A 416 -0.50 1.50 -6.20
CA ALA A 416 0.75 1.51 -5.43
C ALA A 416 1.98 1.57 -6.36
N PHE A 417 3.04 2.25 -5.94
CA PHE A 417 4.34 2.21 -6.63
C PHE A 417 5.53 2.23 -5.66
N ASP A 418 6.68 1.74 -6.12
CA ASP A 418 7.91 1.74 -5.34
C ASP A 418 9.15 1.81 -6.28
N LEU A 419 10.34 2.00 -5.74
CA LEU A 419 11.58 2.27 -6.46
C LEU A 419 12.76 1.40 -6.02
N ASP A 420 13.53 0.89 -7.00
CA ASP A 420 14.77 0.17 -6.66
C ASP A 420 15.93 1.12 -6.32
N PRO A 421 16.99 0.66 -5.62
CA PRO A 421 18.16 1.46 -5.26
C PRO A 421 18.99 2.05 -6.42
N GLY A 422 18.57 1.90 -7.68
CA GLY A 422 19.08 2.59 -8.86
C GLY A 422 18.11 3.61 -9.47
N GLY A 423 17.01 3.95 -8.80
CA GLY A 423 16.05 4.98 -9.22
C GLY A 423 15.09 4.56 -10.34
N ASN A 424 14.94 3.26 -10.60
CA ASN A 424 13.89 2.74 -11.48
C ASN A 424 12.58 2.59 -10.69
N LEU A 425 11.46 2.97 -11.29
CA LEU A 425 10.13 2.93 -10.66
C LEU A 425 9.34 1.72 -11.14
N TYR A 426 8.48 1.20 -10.27
CA TYR A 426 7.64 0.03 -10.47
C TYR A 426 6.24 0.37 -9.95
N ALA A 427 5.21 0.29 -10.79
CA ALA A 427 3.84 0.65 -10.41
C ALA A 427 2.87 -0.52 -10.67
N THR A 428 1.87 -0.68 -9.80
CA THR A 428 0.81 -1.67 -9.93
C THR A 428 -0.57 -1.06 -9.69
N TRP A 429 -1.59 -1.59 -10.38
CA TRP A 429 -2.98 -1.14 -10.28
C TRP A 429 -3.93 -2.26 -10.68
N ASP A 430 -5.20 -2.16 -10.29
CA ASP A 430 -6.26 -3.04 -10.74
C ASP A 430 -7.13 -2.37 -11.82
N GLU A 431 -7.82 -3.19 -12.61
CA GLU A 431 -8.85 -2.71 -13.53
C GLU A 431 -10.12 -3.56 -13.47
N GLY A 432 -11.26 -2.89 -13.61
CA GLY A 432 -12.58 -3.49 -13.67
C GLY A 432 -13.01 -3.98 -15.06
N GLY A 433 -12.24 -3.66 -16.10
CA GLY A 433 -12.42 -4.16 -17.47
C GLY A 433 -13.41 -3.40 -18.37
N ASN A 434 -13.84 -2.19 -18.00
CA ASN A 434 -14.61 -1.29 -18.89
C ASN A 434 -13.72 -0.33 -19.71
N GLY A 435 -12.42 -0.27 -19.41
CA GLY A 435 -11.43 0.56 -20.09
C GLY A 435 -10.84 -0.09 -21.35
N GLY A 436 -9.59 0.26 -21.66
CA GLY A 436 -8.83 -0.26 -22.80
C GLY A 436 -8.22 -1.66 -22.58
N ARG A 437 -8.28 -2.18 -21.34
CA ARG A 437 -7.77 -3.49 -20.94
C ARG A 437 -8.87 -4.36 -20.31
N ALA A 438 -8.57 -5.64 -20.11
CA ALA A 438 -9.45 -6.55 -19.40
C ALA A 438 -9.39 -6.27 -17.89
N ALA A 439 -10.29 -6.87 -17.11
CA ALA A 439 -10.17 -6.84 -15.66
C ALA A 439 -9.01 -7.71 -15.17
N GLY A 440 -8.40 -7.31 -14.06
CA GLY A 440 -7.25 -8.00 -13.45
C GLY A 440 -6.24 -7.03 -12.83
N VAL A 441 -5.11 -7.57 -12.37
CA VAL A 441 -3.99 -6.81 -11.80
C VAL A 441 -2.93 -6.54 -12.87
N TYR A 442 -2.44 -5.30 -12.92
CA TYR A 442 -1.49 -4.82 -13.92
C TYR A 442 -0.22 -4.22 -13.30
N TYR A 443 0.83 -4.19 -14.10
CA TYR A 443 2.16 -3.73 -13.73
C TYR A 443 2.83 -2.97 -14.88
N ALA A 444 3.58 -1.93 -14.55
CA ALA A 444 4.52 -1.27 -15.46
C ALA A 444 5.75 -0.75 -14.69
N ALA A 445 6.85 -0.51 -15.41
CA ALA A 445 8.08 0.06 -14.84
C ALA A 445 8.71 1.15 -15.71
N SER A 446 9.54 2.00 -15.09
CA SER A 446 10.27 3.10 -15.73
C SER A 446 11.74 3.12 -15.33
N THR A 447 12.63 3.33 -16.30
CA THR A 447 14.10 3.40 -16.10
C THR A 447 14.69 4.78 -16.42
N ASP A 448 13.86 5.83 -16.47
CA ASP A 448 14.29 7.21 -16.72
C ASP A 448 13.71 8.21 -15.68
N GLY A 449 13.33 7.66 -14.52
CA GLY A 449 12.71 8.39 -13.41
C GLY A 449 11.25 8.74 -13.67
N GLY A 450 10.48 7.89 -14.36
CA GLY A 450 9.03 8.03 -14.53
C GLY A 450 8.58 8.77 -15.80
N ARG A 451 9.49 9.08 -16.73
CA ARG A 451 9.18 9.86 -17.95
C ARG A 451 8.71 9.00 -19.10
N THR A 452 9.19 7.75 -19.16
CA THR A 452 8.65 6.72 -20.04
C THR A 452 8.46 5.42 -19.28
N TRP A 453 7.38 4.71 -19.60
CA TRP A 453 6.95 3.49 -18.93
C TRP A 453 6.90 2.32 -19.92
N SER A 454 7.06 1.10 -19.39
CA SER A 454 6.84 -0.14 -20.14
C SER A 454 5.39 -0.27 -20.61
N ALA A 455 5.13 -1.15 -21.57
CA ALA A 455 3.76 -1.57 -21.84
C ALA A 455 3.18 -2.26 -20.58
N PRO A 456 1.90 -2.03 -20.21
CA PRO A 456 1.26 -2.73 -19.10
C PRO A 456 1.27 -4.25 -19.28
N VAL A 457 1.73 -4.95 -18.25
CA VAL A 457 1.75 -6.41 -18.17
C VAL A 457 0.69 -6.85 -17.16
N ARG A 458 -0.09 -7.88 -17.49
CA ARG A 458 -1.07 -8.47 -16.56
C ARG A 458 -0.35 -9.46 -15.63
N VAL A 459 -0.58 -9.33 -14.33
CA VAL A 459 0.11 -10.04 -13.26
C VAL A 459 -0.71 -11.22 -12.73
N ASP A 460 -2.03 -11.05 -12.62
CA ASP A 460 -2.92 -12.12 -12.19
C ASP A 460 -3.05 -13.23 -13.26
N THR A 461 -3.48 -14.40 -12.82
CA THR A 461 -3.36 -15.64 -13.61
C THR A 461 -4.68 -16.22 -14.09
N ASN A 462 -5.82 -15.56 -13.84
CA ASN A 462 -7.12 -16.15 -14.13
C ASN A 462 -8.20 -15.11 -14.55
N GLU A 463 -9.39 -15.16 -13.95
CA GLU A 463 -10.53 -14.30 -14.30
C GLU A 463 -11.41 -13.94 -13.09
N ASN A 464 -10.94 -14.22 -11.87
CA ASN A 464 -11.58 -13.81 -10.62
C ASN A 464 -11.65 -12.29 -10.49
N THR A 465 -12.30 -11.81 -9.42
CA THR A 465 -12.28 -10.38 -9.09
C THR A 465 -11.14 -10.15 -8.12
N ASP A 466 -10.10 -9.49 -8.64
CA ASP A 466 -8.91 -9.07 -7.91
C ASP A 466 -9.04 -7.57 -7.58
N ILE A 467 -8.67 -7.17 -6.36
CA ILE A 467 -8.66 -5.77 -5.90
C ILE A 467 -7.44 -5.46 -5.03
N TRP A 468 -7.15 -4.16 -4.88
CA TRP A 468 -6.13 -3.62 -3.96
C TRP A 468 -4.73 -4.24 -4.15
N PRO A 469 -4.09 -4.09 -5.32
CA PRO A 469 -2.74 -4.56 -5.51
C PRO A 469 -1.73 -3.61 -4.86
N TRP A 470 -0.86 -4.15 -4.00
CA TRP A 470 0.30 -3.45 -3.43
C TRP A 470 1.62 -4.02 -3.99
N ILE A 471 2.67 -3.21 -4.00
CA ILE A 471 4.00 -3.53 -4.54
C ILE A 471 5.09 -3.25 -3.51
N ALA A 472 6.18 -4.02 -3.56
CA ALA A 472 7.43 -3.74 -2.84
C ALA A 472 8.62 -4.14 -3.72
N VAL A 473 9.68 -3.34 -3.74
CA VAL A 473 10.81 -3.45 -4.67
C VAL A 473 12.09 -3.76 -3.92
N GLY A 474 12.81 -4.77 -4.41
CA GLY A 474 14.08 -5.20 -3.85
C GLY A 474 15.26 -4.58 -4.60
N SER A 475 16.21 -5.43 -4.99
CA SER A 475 17.29 -4.98 -5.86
C SER A 475 16.83 -4.84 -7.31
N THR A 476 17.50 -4.01 -8.10
CA THR A 476 17.13 -3.66 -9.48
C THR A 476 16.62 -4.83 -10.33
N GLY A 477 15.40 -4.68 -10.83
CA GLY A 477 14.65 -5.67 -11.61
C GLY A 477 13.78 -6.63 -10.79
N ARG A 478 13.67 -6.47 -9.46
CA ARG A 478 12.99 -7.44 -8.58
C ARG A 478 11.88 -6.77 -7.77
N ALA A 479 10.65 -7.26 -7.90
CA ALA A 479 9.49 -6.70 -7.20
C ALA A 479 8.53 -7.81 -6.73
N ALA A 480 8.13 -7.72 -5.45
CA ALA A 480 6.93 -8.29 -4.84
C ALA A 480 5.64 -7.58 -5.33
N ILE A 481 4.58 -8.30 -5.69
CA ILE A 481 3.22 -7.73 -5.86
C ILE A 481 2.23 -8.66 -5.16
N ALA A 482 1.28 -8.13 -4.39
CA ALA A 482 0.19 -8.91 -3.80
C ALA A 482 -1.14 -8.19 -3.91
N TRP A 483 -2.25 -8.93 -3.93
CA TRP A 483 -3.61 -8.39 -4.05
C TRP A 483 -4.62 -9.31 -3.36
N ILE A 484 -5.86 -8.84 -3.15
CA ILE A 484 -6.95 -9.67 -2.64
C ILE A 484 -7.77 -10.24 -3.82
N GLU A 485 -7.80 -11.57 -3.94
CA GLU A 485 -8.57 -12.32 -4.94
C GLU A 485 -9.87 -12.88 -4.34
N ALA A 486 -10.99 -12.63 -5.02
CA ALA A 486 -12.26 -13.32 -4.78
C ALA A 486 -12.23 -14.78 -5.26
N SER A 487 -12.79 -15.69 -4.47
CA SER A 487 -13.03 -17.12 -4.79
C SER A 487 -13.75 -17.45 -6.13
N LYS A 488 -14.21 -16.44 -6.87
CA LYS A 488 -14.88 -16.52 -8.17
C LYS A 488 -14.87 -15.14 -8.84
N LYS A 489 -15.05 -15.09 -10.16
CA LYS A 489 -15.43 -13.86 -10.88
C LYS A 489 -16.75 -13.30 -10.38
N LEU A 490 -16.79 -12.03 -9.98
CA LEU A 490 -17.99 -11.30 -9.61
C LEU A 490 -18.58 -10.56 -10.83
N PRO A 491 -19.91 -10.30 -10.87
CA PRO A 491 -20.51 -9.40 -11.85
C PRO A 491 -19.77 -8.06 -11.88
N ASN A 492 -19.48 -7.53 -13.07
CA ASN A 492 -18.80 -6.24 -13.29
C ASN A 492 -17.43 -6.07 -12.58
N ASN A 493 -16.87 -7.16 -12.04
CA ASN A 493 -15.72 -7.18 -11.13
C ASN A 493 -15.94 -6.22 -9.92
N ASP A 494 -17.14 -6.27 -9.37
CA ASP A 494 -17.64 -5.43 -8.28
C ASP A 494 -17.52 -6.17 -6.94
N SER A 495 -16.65 -5.68 -6.04
CA SER A 495 -16.42 -6.26 -4.71
C SER A 495 -17.60 -6.09 -3.74
N GLU A 496 -18.52 -5.18 -4.05
CA GLU A 496 -19.74 -4.94 -3.29
C GLU A 496 -20.90 -5.86 -3.74
N THR A 497 -20.65 -6.77 -4.70
CA THR A 497 -21.59 -7.81 -5.13
C THR A 497 -22.10 -8.65 -3.94
N PRO A 498 -23.40 -8.59 -3.58
CA PRO A 498 -23.90 -9.36 -2.45
C PRO A 498 -23.98 -10.87 -2.75
N GLY A 499 -23.34 -11.69 -1.90
CA GLY A 499 -23.51 -13.15 -1.94
C GLY A 499 -22.43 -13.91 -1.19
N ASP A 500 -22.59 -15.23 -1.07
CA ASP A 500 -21.56 -16.08 -0.47
C ASP A 500 -20.36 -16.22 -1.42
N HIS A 501 -19.26 -15.59 -1.03
CA HIS A 501 -17.93 -15.67 -1.61
C HIS A 501 -16.90 -15.28 -0.56
N THR A 502 -15.69 -15.82 -0.71
CA THR A 502 -14.57 -15.56 0.17
C THR A 502 -13.43 -14.90 -0.58
N TRP A 503 -12.56 -14.21 0.15
CA TRP A 503 -11.44 -13.42 -0.37
C TRP A 503 -10.14 -13.85 0.27
N ARG A 504 -9.07 -13.96 -0.52
CA ARG A 504 -7.74 -14.43 -0.09
C ARG A 504 -6.65 -13.55 -0.67
N VAL A 505 -5.53 -13.40 0.02
CA VAL A 505 -4.35 -12.76 -0.55
C VAL A 505 -3.65 -13.72 -1.52
N VAL A 506 -3.32 -13.21 -2.70
CA VAL A 506 -2.50 -13.87 -3.72
C VAL A 506 -1.31 -12.96 -4.02
N ALA A 507 -0.17 -13.56 -4.32
CA ALA A 507 1.05 -12.82 -4.64
C ALA A 507 1.68 -13.30 -5.95
N ALA A 508 2.34 -12.36 -6.62
CA ALA A 508 3.23 -12.58 -7.75
C ALA A 508 4.57 -11.90 -7.49
N GLY A 509 5.62 -12.34 -8.16
CA GLY A 509 6.91 -11.67 -8.07
C GLY A 509 7.81 -11.90 -9.26
N THR A 510 8.46 -10.84 -9.71
CA THR A 510 9.39 -10.85 -10.85
C THR A 510 10.84 -10.72 -10.39
N LEU A 511 11.75 -11.32 -11.14
CA LEU A 511 13.20 -11.12 -11.01
C LEU A 511 13.82 -10.42 -12.24
N ASP A 512 12.97 -10.07 -13.20
CA ASP A 512 13.33 -9.45 -14.47
C ASP A 512 12.33 -8.33 -14.86
N GLY A 513 11.81 -7.59 -13.88
CA GLY A 513 10.74 -6.60 -14.05
C GLY A 513 11.04 -5.45 -15.02
N LEU A 514 12.31 -5.18 -15.31
CA LEU A 514 12.77 -4.20 -16.32
C LEU A 514 12.96 -4.83 -17.73
N SER A 515 12.54 -6.09 -17.92
CA SER A 515 12.46 -6.77 -19.22
C SER A 515 11.35 -6.17 -20.08
N ALA A 516 11.45 -6.35 -21.41
CA ALA A 516 10.36 -6.05 -22.32
C ALA A 516 9.20 -7.08 -22.22
N ASP A 517 9.51 -8.28 -21.73
CA ASP A 517 8.58 -9.39 -21.48
C ASP A 517 8.94 -9.97 -20.08
N PRO A 518 8.58 -9.30 -18.96
CA PRO A 518 8.96 -9.73 -17.61
C PRO A 518 8.21 -10.99 -17.18
N THR A 519 8.85 -11.82 -16.34
CA THR A 519 8.29 -13.08 -15.87
C THR A 519 7.86 -13.01 -14.40
N PHE A 520 6.76 -13.69 -14.06
CA PHE A 520 6.19 -13.70 -12.71
C PHE A 520 6.12 -15.11 -12.14
N SER A 521 6.57 -15.24 -10.89
CA SER A 521 6.38 -16.38 -10.00
C SER A 521 5.14 -16.11 -9.15
N THR A 522 4.14 -16.98 -9.11
CA THR A 522 2.90 -16.72 -8.35
C THR A 522 2.71 -17.72 -7.21
N GLY A 523 1.99 -17.31 -6.17
CA GLY A 523 1.63 -18.14 -5.02
C GLY A 523 0.37 -17.63 -4.31
N VAL A 524 -0.34 -18.53 -3.64
CA VAL A 524 -1.45 -18.16 -2.75
C VAL A 524 -0.85 -17.84 -1.39
N ALA A 525 -0.97 -16.60 -0.94
CA ALA A 525 -0.38 -16.14 0.31
C ALA A 525 -1.22 -16.58 1.52
N THR A 526 -2.56 -16.54 1.41
CA THR A 526 -3.47 -17.03 2.46
C THR A 526 -4.32 -18.20 1.93
N PRO A 527 -3.93 -19.47 2.19
CA PRO A 527 -4.72 -20.64 1.79
C PRO A 527 -6.14 -20.65 2.38
N ASP A 528 -6.29 -20.20 3.64
CA ASP A 528 -7.59 -19.96 4.27
C ASP A 528 -8.02 -18.49 4.04
N PRO A 529 -9.18 -18.25 3.40
CA PRO A 529 -9.62 -16.90 3.04
C PRO A 529 -9.83 -15.97 4.25
N ILE A 530 -9.24 -14.77 4.19
CA ILE A 530 -9.25 -13.74 5.24
C ILE A 530 -10.59 -13.01 5.39
N HIS A 531 -11.47 -13.05 4.38
CA HIS A 531 -12.78 -12.41 4.42
C HIS A 531 -13.87 -13.20 3.69
N ARG A 532 -15.13 -12.93 4.04
CA ARG A 532 -16.34 -13.48 3.40
C ARG A 532 -17.44 -12.44 3.35
N GLY A 533 -17.95 -12.17 2.15
CA GLY A 533 -18.99 -11.17 1.92
C GLY A 533 -18.51 -10.08 0.97
N THR A 534 -19.16 -8.93 1.07
CA THR A 534 -18.88 -7.72 0.28
C THR A 534 -17.74 -6.93 0.88
N ILE A 535 -16.76 -6.52 0.06
CA ILE A 535 -15.75 -5.53 0.44
C ILE A 535 -16.19 -4.19 -0.12
N CYS A 536 -16.44 -3.22 0.76
CA CYS A 536 -16.99 -1.91 0.43
C CYS A 536 -15.90 -0.84 0.46
N ASN A 537 -15.69 -0.16 -0.67
CA ASN A 537 -14.57 0.76 -0.86
C ASN A 537 -14.95 2.21 -0.53
N GLY A 538 -16.25 2.53 -0.40
CA GLY A 538 -16.77 3.90 -0.24
C GLY A 538 -16.43 4.63 1.08
N GLY A 539 -15.28 4.36 1.70
CA GLY A 539 -14.83 5.05 2.91
C GLY A 539 -15.81 4.92 4.08
N THR A 540 -15.91 5.99 4.88
CA THR A 540 -16.85 6.06 6.01
C THR A 540 -18.34 6.02 5.61
N ILE A 541 -18.68 6.08 4.32
CA ILE A 541 -20.06 5.90 3.84
C ILE A 541 -20.51 4.45 4.04
N CYS A 542 -19.64 3.47 3.78
CA CYS A 542 -19.90 2.04 4.05
C CYS A 542 -20.33 1.82 5.52
N GLN A 543 -19.63 2.47 6.44
CA GLN A 543 -19.90 2.42 7.88
C GLN A 543 -21.25 3.08 8.24
N ALA A 544 -21.62 4.17 7.57
CA ALA A 544 -22.90 4.84 7.75
C ALA A 544 -24.09 4.06 7.17
N GLU A 545 -23.87 3.24 6.13
CA GLU A 545 -24.88 2.36 5.53
C GLU A 545 -24.96 0.98 6.22
N GLY A 546 -24.00 0.64 7.08
CA GLY A 546 -23.96 -0.62 7.84
C GLY A 546 -23.44 -1.80 7.02
N VAL A 547 -22.53 -1.54 6.09
CA VAL A 547 -21.80 -2.55 5.30
C VAL A 547 -20.52 -2.98 6.06
N ASP A 548 -19.96 -4.16 5.77
CA ASP A 548 -18.72 -4.61 6.41
C ASP A 548 -17.53 -3.79 5.90
N ARG A 549 -16.86 -3.10 6.83
CA ARG A 549 -15.66 -2.27 6.60
C ARG A 549 -14.47 -2.74 7.47
N ARG A 550 -14.51 -3.96 8.02
CA ARG A 550 -13.46 -4.43 8.96
C ARG A 550 -12.07 -4.57 8.32
N LEU A 551 -11.97 -4.64 6.99
CA LEU A 551 -10.69 -4.59 6.28
C LEU A 551 -10.16 -3.15 6.13
N GLY A 552 -11.05 -2.16 6.11
CA GLY A 552 -10.78 -0.83 5.58
C GLY A 552 -10.69 -0.82 4.05
N ASP A 553 -9.80 -0.01 3.48
CA ASP A 553 -9.68 0.23 2.02
C ASP A 553 -8.41 -0.33 1.33
N PHE A 554 -7.40 -0.82 2.07
CA PHE A 554 -6.15 -1.35 1.48
C PHE A 554 -5.38 -2.27 2.45
N PHE A 555 -4.25 -2.82 1.96
CA PHE A 555 -3.21 -3.47 2.76
C PHE A 555 -1.84 -3.24 2.07
N THR A 556 -0.73 -3.51 2.78
CA THR A 556 0.63 -3.28 2.28
C THR A 556 1.51 -4.54 2.30
N ILE A 557 2.60 -4.49 1.54
CA ILE A 557 3.64 -5.55 1.50
C ILE A 557 5.04 -4.93 1.56
N GLU A 558 6.01 -5.76 1.94
CA GLU A 558 7.42 -5.36 2.12
C GLU A 558 8.36 -6.52 1.73
N ILE A 559 9.64 -6.25 1.47
CA ILE A 559 10.70 -7.24 1.27
C ILE A 559 11.69 -7.16 2.44
N ASP A 560 11.77 -8.24 3.24
CA ASP A 560 12.73 -8.28 4.35
C ASP A 560 14.19 -8.32 3.90
N ASN A 561 15.09 -8.03 4.85
CA ASN A 561 16.54 -8.06 4.68
C ASN A 561 17.12 -9.41 4.19
N THR A 562 16.35 -10.50 4.23
CA THR A 562 16.73 -11.82 3.68
C THR A 562 16.27 -12.02 2.23
N GLY A 563 15.60 -11.01 1.67
CA GLY A 563 15.03 -10.96 0.33
C GLY A 563 13.66 -11.64 0.20
N ARG A 564 12.88 -11.79 1.28
CA ARG A 564 11.60 -12.51 1.30
C ARG A 564 10.42 -11.56 1.50
N VAL A 565 9.32 -11.82 0.80
CA VAL A 565 8.12 -10.98 0.88
C VAL A 565 7.40 -11.15 2.21
N TRP A 566 7.04 -10.03 2.81
CA TRP A 566 6.11 -9.86 3.92
C TRP A 566 4.80 -9.28 3.43
N ILE A 567 3.70 -9.77 3.99
CA ILE A 567 2.35 -9.30 3.65
C ILE A 567 1.58 -9.13 4.96
N GLY A 568 1.34 -7.88 5.35
CA GLY A 568 0.37 -7.56 6.39
C GLY A 568 -1.04 -7.53 5.80
N TYR A 569 -2.03 -8.09 6.48
CA TYR A 569 -3.41 -8.07 6.01
C TYR A 569 -4.41 -8.03 7.17
N PRO A 570 -5.58 -7.40 6.99
CA PRO A 570 -6.63 -7.43 7.99
C PRO A 570 -7.42 -8.75 7.88
N ASP A 571 -7.57 -9.46 9.00
CA ASP A 571 -8.23 -10.77 9.05
C ASP A 571 -9.59 -10.71 9.75
N THR A 572 -10.63 -11.12 9.02
CA THR A 572 -12.02 -11.11 9.49
C THR A 572 -12.62 -12.51 9.72
N ARG A 573 -11.77 -13.56 9.70
CA ARG A 573 -12.17 -14.96 10.00
C ARG A 573 -12.68 -15.15 11.43
N MET A 574 -12.27 -14.27 12.35
CA MET A 574 -12.74 -14.27 13.74
C MET A 574 -14.14 -13.65 13.83
N ASP A 575 -15.07 -14.34 14.48
CA ASP A 575 -16.42 -13.85 14.76
C ASP A 575 -16.35 -12.59 15.65
N GLY A 576 -16.70 -11.42 15.11
CA GLY A 576 -16.66 -10.16 15.84
C GLY A 576 -16.95 -8.94 14.96
N ALA A 577 -16.88 -7.75 15.58
CA ALA A 577 -17.11 -6.47 14.90
C ALA A 577 -15.83 -5.83 14.32
N ILE A 578 -14.68 -6.51 14.44
CA ILE A 578 -13.32 -6.04 14.07
C ILE A 578 -12.61 -7.02 13.12
N ALA A 579 -11.50 -6.59 12.52
CA ALA A 579 -10.45 -7.48 12.01
C ALA A 579 -9.27 -7.56 12.98
N LEU A 580 -8.50 -8.65 12.93
CA LEU A 580 -7.20 -8.78 13.60
C LEU A 580 -6.05 -8.43 12.63
N PRO A 581 -4.92 -7.89 13.13
CA PRO A 581 -3.73 -7.65 12.34
C PRO A 581 -3.03 -8.99 12.00
N GLY A 582 -3.29 -9.51 10.81
CA GLY A 582 -2.73 -10.77 10.31
C GLY A 582 -1.49 -10.54 9.44
N PHE A 583 -0.66 -11.57 9.31
CA PHE A 583 0.44 -11.57 8.35
C PHE A 583 0.80 -12.96 7.82
N VAL A 584 1.48 -12.98 6.68
CA VAL A 584 2.26 -14.12 6.20
C VAL A 584 3.62 -13.67 5.66
N ARG A 585 4.60 -14.57 5.78
CA ARG A 585 5.94 -14.43 5.21
C ARG A 585 6.19 -15.49 4.13
N GLN A 586 6.96 -15.12 3.11
CA GLN A 586 7.42 -16.03 2.08
C GLN A 586 8.47 -17.04 2.60
N GLU A 587 8.12 -18.32 2.68
CA GLU A 587 9.01 -19.44 3.01
C GLU A 587 9.76 -20.03 1.81
N GLY A 588 9.28 -19.84 0.57
CA GLY A 588 9.94 -20.38 -0.63
C GLY A 588 9.63 -19.64 -1.93
N GLY A 589 10.36 -19.99 -2.99
CA GLY A 589 10.33 -19.29 -4.28
C GLY A 589 11.49 -18.30 -4.46
N PRO A 590 11.40 -17.35 -5.42
CA PRO A 590 12.47 -16.38 -5.68
C PRO A 590 12.73 -15.41 -4.51
N ARG A 591 13.99 -14.98 -4.31
CA ARG A 591 14.36 -13.90 -3.38
C ARG A 591 14.57 -12.57 -4.11
N PHE A 592 14.08 -11.47 -3.54
CA PHE A 592 13.97 -10.16 -4.19
C PHE A 592 15.16 -9.22 -3.92
N ILE A 593 15.97 -9.47 -2.89
CA ILE A 593 17.28 -8.82 -2.75
C ILE A 593 18.33 -9.64 -3.53
N ALA A 594 19.09 -8.97 -4.40
CA ALA A 594 20.06 -9.62 -5.29
C ALA A 594 21.30 -10.08 -4.51
N GLY A 595 21.38 -11.38 -4.24
CA GLY A 595 22.45 -11.99 -3.45
C GLY A 595 22.04 -12.31 -2.02
N ALA A 596 20.87 -11.88 -1.54
CA ALA A 596 20.33 -12.44 -0.30
C ALA A 596 20.02 -13.94 -0.51
N GLY A 597 20.35 -14.77 0.47
CA GLY A 597 20.40 -16.23 0.32
C GLY A 597 21.73 -16.76 -0.26
N ARG A 598 22.61 -15.90 -0.79
CA ARG A 598 24.04 -16.23 -0.86
C ARG A 598 24.71 -15.73 0.42
N PRO A 599 25.44 -16.56 1.18
CA PRO A 599 26.39 -16.05 2.16
C PRO A 599 27.39 -15.11 1.45
N GLU A 600 27.73 -13.99 2.10
CA GLU A 600 28.61 -12.95 1.53
C GLU A 600 30.08 -13.42 1.38
N GLN A 601 30.38 -14.65 1.81
CA GLN A 601 31.61 -15.34 1.48
C GLN A 601 31.33 -16.59 0.66
N ALA A 602 32.17 -16.79 -0.35
CA ALA A 602 32.21 -18.02 -1.12
C ALA A 602 32.74 -19.16 -0.22
N VAL A 603 31.84 -19.98 0.33
CA VAL A 603 32.14 -20.97 1.38
C VAL A 603 32.84 -22.19 0.79
N ASP A 604 34.15 -22.12 0.60
CA ASP A 604 34.99 -23.27 0.21
C ASP A 604 35.17 -24.22 1.40
N VAL A 605 34.31 -25.24 1.48
CA VAL A 605 34.29 -26.24 2.56
C VAL A 605 35.49 -27.19 2.47
N THR A 606 36.01 -27.46 1.27
CA THR A 606 37.07 -28.47 1.05
C THR A 606 38.49 -27.89 1.05
N GLY A 607 38.62 -26.59 0.81
CA GLY A 607 39.88 -25.86 0.65
C GLY A 607 40.56 -26.04 -0.72
N ASP A 608 39.84 -26.49 -1.75
CA ASP A 608 40.39 -26.74 -3.09
C ASP A 608 40.29 -25.54 -4.06
N GLY A 609 39.56 -24.49 -3.67
CA GLY A 609 39.24 -23.31 -4.48
C GLY A 609 37.84 -23.30 -5.10
N ARG A 610 37.01 -24.31 -4.80
CA ARG A 610 35.58 -24.37 -5.17
C ARG A 610 34.70 -23.97 -3.99
N PRO A 611 33.95 -22.86 -4.08
CA PRO A 611 32.91 -22.55 -3.12
C PRO A 611 31.79 -23.58 -3.23
N ALA A 612 31.28 -24.04 -2.10
CA ALA A 612 30.00 -24.74 -2.06
C ALA A 612 28.90 -23.86 -2.69
N THR A 613 27.91 -24.49 -3.33
CA THR A 613 26.83 -23.78 -4.01
C THR A 613 25.44 -24.24 -3.57
N ASP A 614 24.46 -23.40 -3.89
CA ASP A 614 23.02 -23.56 -3.68
C ASP A 614 22.37 -23.77 -5.07
N PRO A 615 22.21 -25.02 -5.56
CA PRO A 615 21.60 -25.30 -6.85
C PRO A 615 20.05 -25.29 -6.77
N ASP A 616 19.51 -25.49 -5.58
CA ASP A 616 18.08 -25.53 -5.29
C ASP A 616 17.46 -24.14 -5.06
N GLY A 617 18.20 -23.19 -4.52
CA GLY A 617 17.78 -21.82 -4.27
C GLY A 617 16.97 -21.58 -2.99
N ASP A 618 16.82 -22.56 -2.09
CA ASP A 618 16.17 -22.33 -0.78
C ASP A 618 17.06 -21.49 0.17
N GLY A 619 18.39 -21.52 -0.04
CA GLY A 619 19.43 -20.89 0.78
C GLY A 619 20.38 -21.87 1.47
N ARG A 620 20.26 -23.17 1.21
CA ARG A 620 21.16 -24.23 1.69
C ARG A 620 22.11 -24.69 0.59
N PHE A 621 23.18 -25.36 1.00
CA PHE A 621 24.39 -25.57 0.18
C PHE A 621 24.62 -27.06 -0.10
N GLU A 622 23.76 -27.69 -0.91
CA GLU A 622 23.79 -29.14 -1.17
C GLU A 622 25.01 -29.57 -2.00
N ASP A 623 25.48 -28.71 -2.90
CA ASP A 623 26.76 -28.84 -3.62
C ASP A 623 27.88 -28.37 -2.69
N VAL A 624 28.10 -29.13 -1.61
CA VAL A 624 29.09 -28.85 -0.55
C VAL A 624 30.52 -28.85 -1.10
N ASN A 625 30.78 -29.59 -2.18
CA ASN A 625 32.11 -29.70 -2.80
C ASN A 625 32.37 -28.66 -3.92
N GLY A 626 31.32 -27.96 -4.39
CA GLY A 626 31.42 -26.87 -5.36
C GLY A 626 31.78 -27.33 -6.79
N ASP A 627 31.43 -28.57 -7.16
CA ASP A 627 31.67 -29.11 -8.51
C ASP A 627 30.46 -29.12 -9.44
N GLY A 628 29.28 -28.78 -8.89
CA GLY A 628 28.07 -28.48 -9.64
C GLY A 628 27.18 -29.69 -9.93
N ASP A 629 27.53 -30.86 -9.40
CA ASP A 629 26.63 -32.01 -9.20
C ASP A 629 26.33 -32.10 -7.69
N VAL A 630 25.15 -32.62 -7.31
CA VAL A 630 24.78 -32.87 -5.89
C VAL A 630 24.68 -34.37 -5.69
N ASP A 631 25.66 -34.98 -5.01
CA ASP A 631 25.66 -36.44 -4.78
C ASP A 631 26.24 -36.89 -3.42
N THR A 632 26.58 -38.17 -3.30
CA THR A 632 27.14 -38.74 -2.07
C THR A 632 28.56 -38.22 -1.74
N VAL A 633 29.23 -37.49 -2.63
CA VAL A 633 30.50 -36.80 -2.40
C VAL A 633 30.29 -35.59 -1.48
N ASP A 634 29.21 -34.84 -1.65
CA ASP A 634 28.87 -33.68 -0.82
C ASP A 634 28.54 -34.08 0.61
N VAL A 635 27.80 -35.18 0.77
CA VAL A 635 27.59 -35.85 2.07
C VAL A 635 28.92 -36.21 2.74
N GLN A 636 29.92 -36.66 1.97
CA GLN A 636 31.26 -36.98 2.48
C GLN A 636 32.07 -35.73 2.81
N ALA A 637 31.95 -34.66 2.02
CA ALA A 637 32.58 -33.37 2.28
C ALA A 637 32.02 -32.75 3.57
N LEU A 638 30.70 -32.65 3.70
CA LEU A 638 30.03 -32.17 4.91
C LEU A 638 30.40 -33.04 6.12
N PHE A 639 30.36 -34.37 5.98
CA PHE A 639 30.74 -35.26 7.09
C PHE A 639 32.19 -35.04 7.54
N ALA A 640 33.12 -34.80 6.62
CA ALA A 640 34.52 -34.53 6.92
C ALA A 640 34.72 -33.16 7.61
N HIS A 641 34.00 -32.13 7.14
CA HIS A 641 34.26 -30.72 7.47
C HIS A 641 33.25 -30.06 8.43
N ARG A 642 32.18 -30.76 8.85
CA ARG A 642 31.19 -30.29 9.85
C ARG A 642 31.80 -29.77 11.17
N ASP A 643 33.02 -30.20 11.50
CA ASP A 643 33.75 -29.79 12.70
C ASP A 643 34.72 -28.61 12.48
N ASP A 644 34.80 -28.07 11.26
CA ASP A 644 35.67 -26.94 10.90
C ASP A 644 34.95 -25.59 11.06
N GLU A 645 35.72 -24.51 11.21
CA GLU A 645 35.20 -23.14 11.37
C GLU A 645 34.38 -22.71 10.14
N THR A 646 34.71 -23.19 8.94
CA THR A 646 33.99 -22.91 7.69
C THR A 646 32.53 -23.31 7.75
N VAL A 647 32.21 -24.52 8.26
CA VAL A 647 30.82 -24.97 8.39
C VAL A 647 30.16 -24.32 9.62
N ARG A 648 30.84 -24.31 10.77
CA ARG A 648 30.23 -23.78 12.01
C ARG A 648 29.91 -22.28 11.98
N ASN A 649 30.67 -21.48 11.22
CA ASN A 649 30.38 -20.05 11.07
C ASN A 649 29.29 -19.76 10.01
N ASN A 650 28.85 -20.77 9.26
CA ASN A 650 27.80 -20.67 8.23
C ASN A 650 26.72 -21.74 8.45
N ALA A 651 26.37 -22.02 9.72
CA ALA A 651 25.54 -23.18 10.08
C ALA A 651 24.18 -23.21 9.36
N GLU A 652 23.54 -22.06 9.16
CA GLU A 652 22.28 -21.91 8.41
C GLU A 652 22.36 -22.46 6.97
N ALA A 653 23.52 -22.38 6.30
CA ALA A 653 23.68 -22.93 4.95
C ALA A 653 23.78 -24.48 4.93
N PHE A 654 24.00 -25.12 6.08
CA PHE A 654 24.25 -26.57 6.21
C PHE A 654 23.32 -27.28 7.22
N ASP A 655 22.34 -26.57 7.78
CA ASP A 655 21.29 -27.04 8.71
C ASP A 655 20.16 -27.80 7.95
N PHE A 656 20.53 -28.78 7.13
CA PHE A 656 19.59 -29.55 6.28
C PHE A 656 18.44 -30.22 7.06
N ASN A 657 18.55 -30.35 8.40
CA ASN A 657 17.49 -30.88 9.25
C ASN A 657 16.50 -29.82 9.80
N ARG A 658 16.88 -28.54 9.77
CA ARG A 658 16.11 -27.38 10.27
C ARG A 658 15.90 -27.37 11.81
N ASP A 659 16.94 -27.69 12.59
CA ASP A 659 16.96 -27.54 14.06
C ASP A 659 17.86 -26.40 14.57
N GLY A 660 18.50 -25.66 13.66
CA GLY A 660 19.33 -24.49 13.99
C GLY A 660 20.79 -24.82 14.26
N ALA A 661 21.23 -26.03 13.93
CA ALA A 661 22.63 -26.46 14.01
C ALA A 661 23.08 -27.13 12.71
N ALA A 662 24.40 -27.15 12.47
CA ALA A 662 25.00 -27.95 11.40
C ALA A 662 25.86 -29.05 12.03
N ASP A 663 25.31 -30.27 12.16
CA ASP A 663 25.94 -31.39 12.87
C ASP A 663 25.87 -32.73 12.08
N VAL A 664 25.93 -33.87 12.75
CA VAL A 664 25.84 -35.21 12.15
C VAL A 664 24.40 -35.59 11.73
N VAL A 665 23.37 -34.87 12.20
CA VAL A 665 21.96 -35.05 11.79
C VAL A 665 21.73 -34.45 10.40
N ASP A 666 22.38 -33.34 10.06
CA ASP A 666 22.29 -32.69 8.75
C ASP A 666 23.00 -33.49 7.66
N VAL A 667 24.15 -34.07 7.98
CA VAL A 667 24.79 -35.12 7.15
C VAL A 667 23.80 -36.26 6.85
N GLN A 668 22.94 -36.63 7.80
CA GLN A 668 21.90 -37.64 7.57
C GLN A 668 20.70 -37.10 6.80
N ALA A 669 20.39 -35.80 6.86
CA ALA A 669 19.36 -35.17 6.04
C ALA A 669 19.80 -35.10 4.56
N LEU A 670 20.94 -34.47 4.27
CA LEU A 670 21.53 -34.42 2.93
C LEU A 670 21.74 -35.85 2.36
N PHE A 671 22.19 -36.82 3.17
CA PHE A 671 22.28 -38.21 2.72
C PHE A 671 20.93 -38.84 2.32
N ARG A 672 19.83 -38.48 2.98
CA ARG A 672 18.48 -38.97 2.63
C ARG A 672 17.92 -38.29 1.38
N GLU A 673 18.47 -37.15 0.99
CA GLU A 673 18.08 -36.39 -0.20
C GLU A 673 18.74 -36.93 -1.47
N VAL A 674 20.02 -37.33 -1.38
CA VAL A 674 20.83 -37.82 -2.52
C VAL A 674 20.80 -39.36 -2.74
N SER A 675 19.88 -40.11 -2.09
CA SER A 675 19.90 -41.60 -2.04
C SER A 675 18.67 -42.32 -2.62
#